data_AF-A0A931K9D3-F1
#
_entry.id   AF-A0A931K9D3-F1
#
_cell.length_a   1.000
_cell.length_b   1.000
_cell.length_c   1.000
_cell.angle_alpha   90.00
_cell.angle_beta   90.00
_cell.angle_gamma   90.00
#
_symmetry.space_group_name_H-M   'P 1'
#
loop_
_entity.id
_entity.type
_entity.pdbx_description
1 polymer ?
#
loop_
_entity_poly.entity_id
_entity_poly.type
_entity_poly.pdbx_seq_one_letter_code
_entity_poly.pdbx_strand_id
1 'polypeptide(L)'
;MRFRRLFAISSSLRPVRDLRSQERKNRRVRLLAQALEDRAVPATVLWDGGAGSFEFNDAANWSTDIVPGPGDDVVIPALPGNQAVLTRGILSLASIRSESPIVMDYGNSVNMFPTETTPAVLSLSAGQSSLSKGLFAKRWSGSISVYANGAGTSLVVDGPLNMLELPPANLDPWHLANQAPLKINAMGGAKIRLNAPDFVTWRNIEIVALEYGSSIEIYGQDRLTVENRLQFAAGGGGAISMPDLKSITLNANAESVKFVTYYSQDPGWYNGLTTRTEYDSGTLSFPKLTAIDDPQEGHFKKTTISGNPGSRIEMPELLSLRNASVGFYESDWIAPKLRSFTRSEFGWNYAGKTIRFDALSNIDDTSLFANQGFVEIVMQTPIDLANSSWDTTWKSSGPLSALTITTPQMRGQLGQGHFFRIEAVNGGLVTLNSATLIDDADSKSDGGIYLKGDSGGVLRMNVANTRGTTLDLYEKGIAAYDQVVDARFKMLRGWDRKSGKLYGSRMKSLTVDTYAQSWYETGGKYWMTNPYDARSLVTPALEVVNAGLRSVATDDWSPPAFPEYRTVTWDGGAGTNRWTDSANWSDDRLPGPNTSVIINAQPALSEILIDANANVRSIESHEPLRLKAVMANSPITLNLLSGASILHAGLTLKDATIATRFSGTTLDIYGSTKLEGAVSANPGVLYPVLAPSKIGFTASDGSWLFVHDTSKFDPGLIDLDIRSTGGGSRLIFPSLATIALETPRTDNSRSIVRLTAENRAEIDLPQLRTMTADLIYVTIQDSWISSPRLTGISRASIRIVDSTNDGIRHSDWIADELTYLTASILRTEGEDIVESFSKVKSIDETEIRVTRSKVYFPAVEKIDLAKFFYQGSALQELDESKRGFLYATGYYVSGSSGLLEIRASELSGNIPDYYRFEIDSYGDYEHKNGSLISLMIPVMKLPQAKTEVSGRMRLSVFDGGVIRADATTAEGMTIALYPGGAIAFDKVNHGKFRQIYRPYTDTGGTFFAANMELMTISELDWRVNTNLNIIVAPKLRMINGNFESVANPFPLLESITGSILLKHEPGTPVSQITVFDTPKIGRITNLGITMEQGVRWPQLEAQADWSGLSVLRLNSDGSKTPIGRSDLKIVQATASASALSVSPIAASTSTAPKAAAKQAAVKPAKAKVAPKPVPKSPVVKPKVTKNTAQKPAPKLQPSKKR
;
A
#
# COMPACT_ATOMS: atom_id res chain seq x y z
N MET A 1 4.00 19.06 -38.32
CA MET A 1 3.54 17.68 -38.61
C MET A 1 2.22 17.45 -37.89
N ARG A 2 1.21 16.89 -38.57
CA ARG A 2 -0.17 16.74 -38.06
C ARG A 2 -0.39 15.34 -37.47
N PHE A 3 -0.56 15.23 -36.15
CA PHE A 3 -1.08 14.02 -35.52
C PHE A 3 -2.59 14.16 -35.25
N ARG A 4 -3.35 13.18 -35.74
CA ARG A 4 -4.79 12.99 -35.48
C ARG A 4 -4.98 11.59 -34.87
N ARG A 5 -5.58 11.56 -33.67
CA ARG A 5 -6.38 10.48 -33.01
C ARG A 5 -5.64 9.15 -32.76
N LEU A 6 -5.68 8.57 -31.55
CA LEU A 6 -6.86 7.97 -30.92
C LEU A 6 -6.64 7.81 -29.39
N PHE A 7 -7.48 8.44 -28.56
CA PHE A 7 -7.97 7.88 -27.30
C PHE A 7 -9.33 8.53 -27.03
N ALA A 8 -10.40 7.75 -27.22
CA ALA A 8 -11.74 8.06 -26.79
C ALA A 8 -12.26 6.81 -26.08
N ILE A 9 -12.10 6.78 -24.75
CA ILE A 9 -12.82 5.84 -23.91
C ILE A 9 -14.18 6.49 -23.66
N SER A 10 -15.11 6.23 -24.58
CA SER A 10 -16.52 6.54 -24.37
C SER A 10 -17.11 5.51 -23.41
N SER A 11 -17.57 5.99 -22.27
CA SER A 11 -18.54 5.34 -21.39
C SER A 11 -19.67 4.69 -22.20
N SER A 12 -19.74 3.35 -22.19
CA SER A 12 -20.88 2.60 -22.72
C SER A 12 -21.80 2.18 -21.58
N LEU A 13 -22.53 3.17 -21.03
CA LEU A 13 -23.78 2.88 -20.33
C LEU A 13 -24.79 2.41 -21.39
N ARG A 14 -25.00 1.09 -21.45
CA ARG A 14 -26.12 0.52 -22.20
C ARG A 14 -27.43 0.93 -21.51
N PRO A 15 -28.46 1.33 -22.27
CA PRO A 15 -29.79 1.55 -21.72
C PRO A 15 -30.42 0.19 -21.39
N VAL A 16 -30.91 0.05 -20.16
CA VAL A 16 -31.79 -1.04 -19.75
C VAL A 16 -33.08 -0.88 -20.55
N ARG A 17 -33.23 -1.69 -21.60
CA ARG A 17 -34.41 -1.75 -22.46
C ARG A 17 -35.10 -3.09 -22.24
N ASP A 18 -36.33 -2.99 -21.76
CA ASP A 18 -37.43 -3.96 -21.80
C ASP A 18 -37.11 -5.41 -22.22
N LEU A 19 -37.04 -6.30 -21.23
CA LEU A 19 -37.30 -7.71 -21.43
C LEU A 19 -38.80 -7.98 -21.25
N ARG A 20 -39.55 -7.76 -22.33
CA ARG A 20 -40.87 -8.36 -22.53
C ARG A 20 -40.74 -9.88 -22.66
N SER A 21 -41.49 -10.57 -21.81
CA SER A 21 -42.16 -11.86 -22.01
C SER A 21 -41.42 -12.92 -22.84
N GLN A 22 -40.56 -13.71 -22.19
CA GLN A 22 -40.46 -15.13 -22.55
C GLN A 22 -41.33 -15.94 -21.59
N GLU A 23 -42.40 -16.49 -22.17
CA GLU A 23 -43.30 -17.47 -21.57
C GLU A 23 -42.51 -18.62 -20.95
N ARG A 24 -42.37 -18.60 -19.61
CA ARG A 24 -41.97 -19.77 -18.86
C ARG A 24 -43.15 -20.72 -18.82
N LYS A 25 -43.00 -21.85 -19.50
CA LYS A 25 -43.88 -23.01 -19.40
C LYS A 25 -44.13 -23.35 -17.93
N ASN A 26 -45.40 -23.31 -17.55
CA ASN A 26 -45.95 -23.71 -16.26
C ASN A 26 -45.43 -25.08 -15.81
N ARG A 27 -44.39 -25.10 -14.99
CA ARG A 27 -44.17 -26.21 -14.05
C ARG A 27 -45.06 -25.94 -12.85
N ARG A 28 -46.10 -26.76 -12.69
CA ARG A 28 -46.92 -26.81 -11.47
C ARG A 28 -46.00 -27.19 -10.30
N VAL A 29 -45.55 -26.19 -9.56
CA VAL A 29 -44.89 -26.38 -8.27
C VAL A 29 -45.95 -26.88 -7.31
N ARG A 30 -45.78 -28.09 -6.76
CA ARG A 30 -46.58 -28.55 -5.63
C ARG A 30 -46.20 -27.67 -4.43
N LEU A 31 -47.18 -26.96 -3.86
CA LEU A 31 -47.06 -26.31 -2.56
C LEU A 31 -46.82 -27.39 -1.50
N LEU A 32 -45.57 -27.62 -1.15
CA LEU A 32 -45.17 -28.22 0.12
C LEU A 32 -45.07 -27.06 1.10
N ALA A 33 -46.18 -26.77 1.78
CA ALA A 33 -46.13 -25.97 2.99
C ALA A 33 -45.46 -26.83 4.07
N GLN A 34 -44.19 -26.57 4.36
CA GLN A 34 -43.61 -26.98 5.63
C GLN A 34 -44.29 -26.13 6.71
N ALA A 35 -44.71 -26.75 7.81
CA ALA A 35 -45.17 -26.00 8.97
C ALA A 35 -44.04 -25.04 9.36
N LEU A 36 -44.34 -23.73 9.34
CA LEU A 36 -43.48 -22.75 9.97
C LEU A 36 -43.25 -23.25 11.40
N GLU A 37 -41.96 -23.44 11.72
CA GLU A 37 -41.44 -23.41 13.09
C GLU A 37 -42.26 -22.40 13.91
N ASP A 38 -42.69 -22.77 15.13
CA ASP A 38 -43.30 -21.84 16.11
C ASP A 38 -42.32 -20.70 16.38
N ARG A 39 -42.25 -19.73 15.47
CA ARG A 39 -41.56 -18.48 15.67
C ARG A 39 -42.53 -17.63 16.45
N ALA A 40 -42.27 -17.50 17.75
CA ALA A 40 -42.76 -16.40 18.54
C ALA A 40 -42.46 -15.11 17.75
N VAL A 41 -43.49 -14.56 17.12
CA VAL A 41 -43.42 -13.23 16.51
C VAL A 41 -43.06 -12.29 17.67
N PRO A 42 -42.07 -11.38 17.54
CA PRO A 42 -41.79 -10.42 18.60
C PRO A 42 -43.10 -9.75 19.00
N ALA A 43 -43.47 -9.88 20.27
CA ALA A 43 -44.73 -9.37 20.76
C ALA A 43 -44.61 -7.84 20.81
N THR A 44 -45.49 -7.14 20.07
CA THR A 44 -45.61 -5.69 20.24
C THR A 44 -46.21 -5.42 21.61
N VAL A 45 -45.48 -4.70 22.46
CA VAL A 45 -45.96 -4.30 23.80
C VAL A 45 -46.46 -2.86 23.73
N LEU A 46 -47.75 -2.66 24.00
CA LEU A 46 -48.40 -1.35 23.92
C LEU A 46 -48.45 -0.70 25.31
N TRP A 47 -48.15 0.60 25.37
CA TRP A 47 -48.44 1.42 26.55
C TRP A 47 -49.95 1.60 26.69
N ASP A 48 -50.50 1.20 27.84
CA ASP A 48 -51.93 1.38 28.16
C ASP A 48 -52.18 2.31 29.36
N GLY A 49 -51.13 2.64 30.13
CA GLY A 49 -51.22 3.54 31.28
C GLY A 49 -52.01 2.96 32.47
N GLY A 50 -52.15 1.63 32.57
CA GLY A 50 -52.97 0.97 33.60
C GLY A 50 -52.55 1.25 35.05
N ALA A 51 -51.31 1.68 35.29
CA ALA A 51 -50.83 2.02 36.63
C ALA A 51 -51.28 3.41 37.13
N GLY A 52 -51.77 4.27 36.22
CA GLY A 52 -52.05 5.68 36.53
C GLY A 52 -50.79 6.53 36.78
N SER A 53 -49.61 5.98 36.51
CA SER A 53 -48.31 6.65 36.55
C SER A 53 -47.79 6.89 35.11
N PHE A 54 -46.75 7.70 34.95
CA PHE A 54 -46.04 7.85 33.66
C PHE A 54 -44.67 7.16 33.68
N GLU A 55 -44.44 6.25 34.62
CA GLU A 55 -43.16 5.58 34.80
C GLU A 55 -43.04 4.39 33.84
N PHE A 56 -42.01 4.38 33.00
CA PHE A 56 -41.71 3.31 32.05
C PHE A 56 -41.51 1.96 32.74
N ASN A 57 -40.90 1.97 33.93
CA ASN A 57 -40.57 0.77 34.68
C ASN A 57 -41.73 0.24 35.53
N ASP A 58 -42.91 0.85 35.43
CA ASP A 58 -44.13 0.37 36.09
C ASP A 58 -44.82 -0.65 35.18
N ALA A 59 -44.77 -1.92 35.57
CA ALA A 59 -45.24 -3.02 34.74
C ALA A 59 -46.71 -2.87 34.34
N ALA A 60 -47.54 -2.26 35.20
CA ALA A 60 -48.97 -2.04 34.96
C ALA A 60 -49.27 -0.93 33.95
N ASN A 61 -48.26 -0.23 33.39
CA ASN A 61 -48.45 0.70 32.27
C ASN A 61 -48.35 0.01 30.88
N TRP A 62 -48.12 -1.30 30.85
CA TRP A 62 -47.93 -2.08 29.63
C TRP A 62 -49.03 -3.11 29.45
N SER A 63 -49.47 -3.33 28.22
CA SER A 63 -50.55 -4.25 27.87
C SER A 63 -50.32 -5.72 28.27
N THR A 64 -49.09 -6.08 28.63
CA THR A 64 -48.69 -7.41 29.11
C THR A 64 -48.56 -7.48 30.63
N ASP A 65 -48.75 -6.36 31.35
CA ASP A 65 -48.41 -6.18 32.76
C ASP A 65 -46.96 -6.57 33.09
N ILE A 66 -46.05 -6.43 32.12
CA ILE A 66 -44.61 -6.75 32.21
C ILE A 66 -43.82 -5.63 31.53
N VAL A 67 -42.76 -5.14 32.18
CA VAL A 67 -41.86 -4.13 31.59
C VAL A 67 -41.15 -4.70 30.36
N PRO A 68 -41.17 -4.03 29.19
CA PRO A 68 -40.50 -4.48 27.98
C PRO A 68 -38.98 -4.69 28.16
N GLY A 69 -38.46 -5.74 27.55
CA GLY A 69 -37.03 -6.08 27.52
C GLY A 69 -36.37 -5.95 26.14
N PRO A 70 -35.10 -6.39 26.00
CA PRO A 70 -34.28 -6.18 24.80
C PRO A 70 -34.81 -6.78 23.49
N GLY A 71 -35.77 -7.71 23.56
CA GLY A 71 -36.37 -8.36 22.40
C GLY A 71 -37.72 -7.79 21.97
N ASP A 72 -38.25 -6.81 22.70
CA ASP A 72 -39.64 -6.34 22.52
C ASP A 72 -39.73 -5.10 21.62
N ASP A 73 -40.81 -5.04 20.84
CA ASP A 73 -41.19 -3.87 20.04
C ASP A 73 -42.20 -3.03 20.82
N VAL A 74 -41.82 -1.81 21.20
CA VAL A 74 -42.60 -0.97 22.12
C VAL A 74 -43.34 0.13 21.35
N VAL A 75 -44.64 0.29 21.64
CA VAL A 75 -45.45 1.39 21.09
C VAL A 75 -46.06 2.23 22.22
N ILE A 76 -45.69 3.50 22.25
CA ILE A 76 -46.24 4.51 23.17
C ILE A 76 -47.10 5.48 22.33
N PRO A 77 -48.43 5.47 22.44
CA PRO A 77 -49.28 6.40 21.70
C PRO A 77 -49.16 7.83 22.25
N ALA A 78 -49.80 8.79 21.58
CA ALA A 78 -49.90 10.15 22.08
C ALA A 78 -50.71 10.19 23.39
N LEU A 79 -50.06 10.55 24.50
CA LEU A 79 -50.70 10.65 25.81
C LEU A 79 -51.48 11.97 25.93
N PRO A 80 -52.62 11.97 26.65
CA PRO A 80 -53.40 13.18 26.87
C PRO A 80 -52.55 14.33 27.43
N GLY A 81 -52.75 15.54 26.91
CA GLY A 81 -52.02 16.72 27.39
C GLY A 81 -50.53 16.74 27.06
N ASN A 82 -50.05 15.91 26.12
CA ASN A 82 -48.63 15.82 25.73
C ASN A 82 -47.72 15.46 26.93
N GLN A 83 -48.23 14.60 27.81
CA GLN A 83 -47.49 14.10 28.97
C GLN A 83 -46.30 13.25 28.54
N ALA A 84 -45.21 13.35 29.30
CA ALA A 84 -43.98 12.64 29.02
C ALA A 84 -43.92 11.30 29.78
N VAL A 85 -43.43 10.26 29.12
CA VAL A 85 -43.09 8.98 29.76
C VAL A 85 -41.74 9.11 30.44
N LEU A 86 -41.69 8.88 31.75
CA LEU A 86 -40.47 8.92 32.56
C LEU A 86 -39.80 7.55 32.57
N THR A 87 -38.56 7.45 32.12
CA THR A 87 -37.77 6.22 32.24
C THR A 87 -36.60 6.42 33.19
N ARG A 88 -36.25 5.38 33.96
CA ARG A 88 -35.15 5.40 34.93
C ARG A 88 -34.18 4.25 34.67
N GLY A 89 -32.89 4.57 34.60
CA GLY A 89 -31.82 3.59 34.38
C GLY A 89 -31.55 3.27 32.90
N ILE A 90 -31.19 2.01 32.62
CA ILE A 90 -30.86 1.51 31.28
C ILE A 90 -32.12 0.93 30.65
N LEU A 91 -32.54 1.50 29.51
CA LEU A 91 -33.62 0.99 28.68
C LEU A 91 -33.02 0.28 27.46
N SER A 92 -33.16 -1.04 27.40
CA SER A 92 -32.71 -1.86 26.27
C SER A 92 -33.91 -2.52 25.59
N LEU A 93 -34.14 -2.21 24.31
CA LEU A 93 -35.30 -2.65 23.53
C LEU A 93 -34.89 -3.18 22.15
N ALA A 94 -35.79 -3.92 21.49
CA ALA A 94 -35.62 -4.21 20.07
C ALA A 94 -35.92 -2.93 19.28
N SER A 95 -37.15 -2.41 19.35
CA SER A 95 -37.53 -1.13 18.76
C SER A 95 -38.50 -0.33 19.63
N ILE A 96 -38.58 0.99 19.40
CA ILE A 96 -39.55 1.88 20.06
C ILE A 96 -40.19 2.86 19.08
N ARG A 97 -41.52 2.93 19.08
CA ARG A 97 -42.29 4.00 18.44
C ARG A 97 -43.01 4.80 19.51
N SER A 98 -42.62 6.05 19.69
CA SER A 98 -43.25 6.96 20.65
C SER A 98 -43.87 8.18 19.97
N GLU A 99 -45.16 8.37 20.22
CA GLU A 99 -45.94 9.57 19.91
C GLU A 99 -46.04 10.53 21.10
N SER A 100 -45.39 10.18 22.21
CA SER A 100 -45.23 11.03 23.40
C SER A 100 -43.76 11.33 23.68
N PRO A 101 -43.43 12.44 24.35
CA PRO A 101 -42.07 12.70 24.84
C PRO A 101 -41.57 11.57 25.75
N ILE A 102 -40.31 11.17 25.61
CA ILE A 102 -39.64 10.30 26.59
C ILE A 102 -38.69 11.17 27.41
N VAL A 103 -38.80 11.13 28.74
CA VAL A 103 -37.89 11.80 29.67
C VAL A 103 -37.05 10.75 30.38
N MET A 104 -35.75 10.77 30.16
CA MET A 104 -34.80 9.99 30.95
C MET A 104 -34.52 10.72 32.27
N ASP A 105 -34.89 10.09 33.39
CA ASP A 105 -34.64 10.55 34.76
C ASP A 105 -33.68 9.58 35.45
N TYR A 106 -32.68 10.11 36.15
CA TYR A 106 -31.70 9.29 36.87
C TYR A 106 -32.24 8.73 38.19
N GLY A 107 -33.42 9.20 38.64
CA GLY A 107 -33.98 8.84 39.94
C GLY A 107 -33.22 9.51 41.08
N ASN A 108 -33.96 10.09 42.04
CA ASN A 108 -33.40 10.77 43.22
C ASN A 108 -32.88 9.77 44.28
N SER A 109 -31.99 8.85 43.92
CA SER A 109 -31.27 8.04 44.90
C SER A 109 -30.20 8.91 45.59
N VAL A 110 -30.63 9.76 46.52
CA VAL A 110 -29.77 10.71 47.27
C VAL A 110 -28.78 10.02 48.22
N ASN A 111 -28.79 8.69 48.37
CA ASN A 111 -28.04 7.98 49.43
C ASN A 111 -27.21 6.76 48.99
N MET A 112 -26.86 6.57 47.72
CA MET A 112 -25.88 5.55 47.35
C MET A 112 -24.49 6.16 47.13
N PHE A 113 -23.48 5.50 47.70
CA PHE A 113 -22.07 5.88 47.78
C PHE A 113 -21.47 6.52 46.50
N PRO A 114 -20.51 7.46 46.63
CA PRO A 114 -20.02 8.32 45.54
C PRO A 114 -19.16 7.64 44.45
N THR A 115 -19.25 6.32 44.23
CA THR A 115 -18.30 5.62 43.35
C THR A 115 -18.84 5.15 42.01
N GLU A 116 -20.15 5.00 41.78
CA GLU A 116 -20.66 4.58 40.45
C GLU A 116 -21.99 5.27 40.09
N THR A 117 -21.91 6.39 39.38
CA THR A 117 -23.06 6.98 38.69
C THR A 117 -23.39 6.14 37.45
N THR A 118 -24.49 5.39 37.48
CA THR A 118 -24.97 4.67 36.29
C THR A 118 -25.59 5.64 35.29
N PRO A 119 -25.16 5.64 34.02
CA PRO A 119 -25.71 6.52 32.99
C PRO A 119 -27.16 6.12 32.63
N ALA A 120 -27.97 7.10 32.21
CA ALA A 120 -29.26 6.84 31.60
C ALA A 120 -29.01 6.53 30.13
N VAL A 121 -29.38 5.32 29.73
CA VAL A 121 -29.01 4.76 28.44
C VAL A 121 -30.26 4.30 27.73
N LEU A 122 -30.52 4.83 26.53
CA LEU A 122 -31.46 4.25 25.58
C LEU A 122 -30.66 3.40 24.58
N SER A 123 -30.81 2.09 24.65
CA SER A 123 -30.13 1.10 23.80
C SER A 123 -31.13 0.39 22.90
N LEU A 124 -30.90 0.46 21.58
CA LEU A 124 -31.71 -0.19 20.55
C LEU A 124 -30.86 -1.20 19.80
N SER A 125 -31.37 -2.42 19.65
CA SER A 125 -30.62 -3.55 19.08
C SER A 125 -31.17 -4.08 17.75
N ALA A 126 -32.37 -3.66 17.33
CA ALA A 126 -33.00 -4.09 16.08
C ALA A 126 -34.02 -3.07 15.55
N GLY A 127 -34.60 -3.36 14.38
CA GLY A 127 -35.84 -2.72 13.91
C GLY A 127 -35.77 -1.22 13.57
N GLN A 128 -36.94 -0.63 13.33
CA GLN A 128 -37.10 0.81 13.05
C GLN A 128 -37.75 1.49 14.26
N SER A 129 -37.00 2.38 14.91
CA SER A 129 -37.47 3.17 16.04
C SER A 129 -37.74 4.62 15.63
N SER A 130 -38.78 5.23 16.21
CA SER A 130 -39.14 6.62 15.97
C SER A 130 -39.61 7.32 17.25
N LEU A 131 -39.06 8.50 17.53
CA LEU A 131 -39.42 9.36 18.66
C LEU A 131 -39.94 10.69 18.10
N SER A 132 -41.26 10.75 17.85
CA SER A 132 -41.87 11.86 17.11
C SER A 132 -42.01 13.16 17.92
N LYS A 133 -42.00 13.07 19.26
CA LYS A 133 -42.13 14.23 20.17
C LYS A 133 -40.85 14.56 20.93
N GLY A 134 -39.73 13.90 20.58
CA GLY A 134 -38.41 14.21 21.13
C GLY A 134 -38.01 13.31 22.30
N LEU A 135 -36.77 13.54 22.75
CA LEU A 135 -36.12 12.83 23.83
C LEU A 135 -35.56 13.86 24.79
N PHE A 136 -35.98 13.77 26.04
CA PHE A 136 -35.64 14.72 27.08
C PHE A 136 -34.84 14.04 28.17
N ALA A 137 -34.03 14.81 28.88
CA ALA A 137 -33.37 14.32 30.07
C ALA A 137 -33.48 15.32 31.21
N LYS A 138 -33.65 14.78 32.42
CA LYS A 138 -33.75 15.56 33.64
C LYS A 138 -32.37 15.72 34.28
N ARG A 139 -32.00 16.95 34.61
CA ARG A 139 -30.62 17.39 34.86
C ARG A 139 -30.06 16.96 36.23
N TRP A 140 -29.46 15.78 36.37
CA TRP A 140 -28.63 15.40 37.54
C TRP A 140 -27.43 14.53 37.13
N SER A 141 -26.22 15.13 37.07
CA SER A 141 -24.87 14.52 37.06
C SER A 141 -24.51 13.31 36.15
N GLY A 142 -25.43 12.71 35.38
CA GLY A 142 -25.18 11.51 34.57
C GLY A 142 -25.19 11.75 33.05
N SER A 143 -24.52 10.87 32.29
CA SER A 143 -24.41 10.99 30.82
C SER A 143 -25.64 10.38 30.20
N ILE A 144 -26.19 11.08 29.20
CA ILE A 144 -27.33 10.59 28.43
C ILE A 144 -26.76 9.94 27.20
N SER A 145 -27.01 8.66 27.04
CA SER A 145 -26.45 7.93 25.91
C SER A 145 -27.54 7.28 25.08
N VAL A 146 -27.54 7.59 23.79
CA VAL A 146 -28.39 6.95 22.78
C VAL A 146 -27.51 5.99 22.00
N TYR A 147 -27.79 4.69 22.09
CA TYR A 147 -27.08 3.64 21.37
C TYR A 147 -28.01 2.96 20.38
N ALA A 148 -27.60 2.90 19.13
CA ALA A 148 -28.18 2.03 18.13
C ALA A 148 -27.10 1.05 17.66
N ASN A 149 -27.36 -0.25 17.77
CA ASN A 149 -26.41 -1.30 17.40
C ASN A 149 -27.05 -2.30 16.43
N GLY A 150 -26.27 -2.78 15.48
CA GLY A 150 -26.65 -3.86 14.55
C GLY A 150 -27.19 -3.38 13.20
N ALA A 151 -26.98 -4.22 12.18
CA ALA A 151 -27.36 -3.92 10.81
C ALA A 151 -28.88 -3.93 10.67
N GLY A 152 -29.44 -2.87 10.09
CA GLY A 152 -30.89 -2.70 9.94
C GLY A 152 -31.58 -2.01 11.12
N THR A 153 -30.87 -1.79 12.23
CA THR A 153 -31.34 -0.93 13.33
C THR A 153 -31.35 0.52 12.87
N SER A 154 -32.48 1.21 13.05
CA SER A 154 -32.57 2.64 12.78
C SER A 154 -33.35 3.38 13.85
N LEU A 155 -32.91 4.59 14.19
CA LEU A 155 -33.59 5.49 15.11
C LEU A 155 -33.80 6.84 14.43
N VAL A 156 -35.05 7.31 14.37
CA VAL A 156 -35.39 8.67 13.94
C VAL A 156 -35.94 9.44 15.13
N VAL A 157 -35.35 10.60 15.43
CA VAL A 157 -35.86 11.54 16.44
C VAL A 157 -36.35 12.78 15.71
N ASP A 158 -37.68 12.95 15.60
CA ASP A 158 -38.31 14.07 14.89
C ASP A 158 -38.64 15.27 15.80
N GLY A 159 -38.58 15.07 17.12
CA GLY A 159 -38.75 16.14 18.10
C GLY A 159 -37.45 16.63 18.72
N PRO A 160 -37.52 17.61 19.62
CA PRO A 160 -36.33 18.20 20.24
C PRO A 160 -35.56 17.17 21.08
N LEU A 161 -34.24 17.28 21.05
CA LEU A 161 -33.32 16.59 21.96
C LEU A 161 -32.82 17.60 22.99
N ASN A 162 -33.55 17.74 24.11
CA ASN A 162 -33.34 18.85 25.05
C ASN A 162 -33.13 18.38 26.50
N MET A 163 -32.37 19.17 27.27
CA MET A 163 -32.33 19.03 28.72
C MET A 163 -33.48 19.83 29.34
N LEU A 164 -34.29 19.21 30.19
CA LEU A 164 -35.26 19.95 30.99
C LEU A 164 -34.50 20.83 31.99
N GLU A 165 -34.63 22.15 31.85
CA GLU A 165 -33.99 23.13 32.75
C GLU A 165 -34.43 22.87 34.20
N LEU A 166 -33.44 22.63 35.07
CA LEU A 166 -33.58 22.89 36.50
C LEU A 166 -32.98 24.28 36.80
N PRO A 167 -33.55 25.01 37.79
CA PRO A 167 -33.14 26.36 38.12
C PRO A 167 -31.62 26.44 38.35
N PRO A 168 -30.99 27.58 38.03
CA PRO A 168 -29.54 27.75 38.11
C PRO A 168 -29.07 27.60 39.56
N ALA A 169 -28.72 26.38 39.96
CA ALA A 169 -28.06 26.13 41.23
C ALA A 169 -26.58 26.49 41.08
N ASN A 170 -26.05 27.22 42.08
CA ASN A 170 -24.64 27.55 42.25
C ASN A 170 -23.79 26.27 42.42
N LEU A 171 -23.57 25.51 41.35
CA LEU A 171 -22.69 24.36 41.34
C LEU A 171 -21.24 24.83 41.15
N ASP A 172 -20.33 24.29 41.97
CA ASP A 172 -18.88 24.52 41.91
C ASP A 172 -18.34 24.24 40.48
N PRO A 173 -17.53 25.14 39.90
CA PRO A 173 -16.83 24.93 38.62
C PRO A 173 -16.19 23.54 38.44
N TRP A 174 -15.67 22.91 39.50
CA TRP A 174 -15.08 21.57 39.42
C TRP A 174 -16.09 20.47 39.11
N HIS A 175 -17.33 20.58 39.59
CA HIS A 175 -18.39 19.61 39.27
C HIS A 175 -19.01 19.87 37.89
N LEU A 176 -18.78 21.06 37.33
CA LEU A 176 -19.23 21.44 35.98
C LEU A 176 -18.33 20.87 34.88
N ALA A 177 -17.03 20.68 35.12
CA ALA A 177 -16.09 20.10 34.15
C ALA A 177 -16.34 18.59 33.90
N ASN A 178 -16.81 17.88 34.93
CA ASN A 178 -17.14 16.44 34.87
C ASN A 178 -18.60 16.17 34.51
N GLN A 179 -19.34 17.16 33.97
CA GLN A 179 -20.70 16.90 33.52
C GLN A 179 -20.70 15.87 32.42
N ALA A 180 -21.50 14.84 32.63
CA ALA A 180 -21.44 13.66 31.80
C ALA A 180 -22.06 13.97 30.42
N PRO A 181 -21.38 13.58 29.32
CA PRO A 181 -21.71 13.99 27.97
C PRO A 181 -23.06 13.46 27.49
N LEU A 182 -23.70 14.18 26.56
CA LEU A 182 -24.62 13.57 25.61
C LEU A 182 -23.80 12.71 24.66
N LYS A 183 -24.05 11.40 24.65
CA LYS A 183 -23.43 10.45 23.73
C LYS A 183 -24.46 9.93 22.74
N ILE A 184 -24.15 10.00 21.45
CA ILE A 184 -24.98 9.44 20.39
C ILE A 184 -24.10 8.46 19.61
N ASN A 185 -24.40 7.16 19.71
CA ASN A 185 -23.56 6.10 19.20
C ASN A 185 -24.33 5.22 18.21
N ALA A 186 -23.84 5.13 16.97
CA ALA A 186 -24.30 4.16 15.97
C ALA A 186 -23.19 3.13 15.72
N MET A 187 -23.49 1.84 15.91
CA MET A 187 -22.53 0.73 15.77
C MET A 187 -23.12 -0.42 14.93
N GLY A 188 -22.28 -1.29 14.40
CA GLY A 188 -22.72 -2.52 13.73
C GLY A 188 -23.57 -2.33 12.48
N GLY A 189 -23.50 -1.18 11.79
CA GLY A 189 -24.34 -0.88 10.63
C GLY A 189 -25.63 -0.11 10.95
N ALA A 190 -25.80 0.37 12.18
CA ALA A 190 -26.99 1.09 12.62
C ALA A 190 -27.09 2.51 12.06
N LYS A 191 -28.31 3.06 11.98
CA LYS A 191 -28.56 4.41 11.45
C LYS A 191 -29.32 5.29 12.44
N ILE A 192 -28.78 6.44 12.80
CA ILE A 192 -29.47 7.43 13.64
C ILE A 192 -29.73 8.68 12.80
N ARG A 193 -30.96 9.17 12.82
CA ARG A 193 -31.34 10.46 12.23
C ARG A 193 -31.95 11.36 13.30
N LEU A 194 -31.39 12.54 13.48
CA LEU A 194 -31.89 13.58 14.36
C LEU A 194 -32.41 14.74 13.51
N ASN A 195 -33.70 15.05 13.60
CA ASN A 195 -34.31 16.14 12.86
C ASN A 195 -34.56 17.32 13.81
N ALA A 196 -33.94 18.46 13.51
CA ALA A 196 -34.03 19.71 14.28
C ALA A 196 -33.72 19.55 15.79
N PRO A 197 -32.61 18.89 16.19
CA PRO A 197 -32.21 18.88 17.59
C PRO A 197 -31.80 20.28 18.03
N ASP A 198 -32.38 20.79 19.10
CA ASP A 198 -31.94 22.06 19.69
C ASP A 198 -30.72 21.81 20.60
N PHE A 199 -29.52 21.92 20.03
CA PHE A 199 -28.27 21.72 20.80
C PHE A 199 -27.82 22.94 21.63
N VAL A 200 -28.62 24.00 21.74
CA VAL A 200 -28.16 25.32 22.19
C VAL A 200 -27.53 25.35 23.60
N THR A 201 -27.84 24.39 24.48
CA THR A 201 -27.39 24.42 25.90
C THR A 201 -26.48 23.26 26.33
N TRP A 202 -25.94 22.47 25.40
CA TRP A 202 -25.12 21.31 25.78
C TRP A 202 -23.65 21.66 25.96
N ARG A 203 -23.10 21.29 27.12
CA ARG A 203 -21.68 21.49 27.43
C ARG A 203 -20.79 20.45 26.77
N ASN A 204 -21.19 19.19 26.84
CA ASN A 204 -20.42 18.04 26.38
C ASN A 204 -21.27 17.20 25.41
N ILE A 205 -20.90 17.18 24.13
CA ILE A 205 -21.53 16.36 23.09
C ILE A 205 -20.49 15.43 22.47
N GLU A 206 -20.81 14.15 22.39
CA GLU A 206 -20.02 13.14 21.71
C GLU A 206 -20.92 12.36 20.73
N ILE A 207 -20.60 12.44 19.44
CA ILE A 207 -21.34 11.79 18.35
C ILE A 207 -20.39 10.80 17.69
N VAL A 208 -20.69 9.51 17.79
CA VAL A 208 -19.80 8.42 17.35
C VAL A 208 -20.52 7.47 16.40
N ALA A 209 -19.97 7.28 15.20
CA ALA A 209 -20.40 6.24 14.27
C ALA A 209 -19.25 5.25 14.04
N LEU A 210 -19.41 3.99 14.45
CA LEU A 210 -18.38 2.96 14.36
C LEU A 210 -18.82 1.81 13.48
N GLU A 211 -17.87 1.22 12.76
CA GLU A 211 -18.06 0.04 11.90
C GLU A 211 -18.82 0.32 10.60
N TYR A 212 -18.61 -0.57 9.63
CA TYR A 212 -19.05 -0.37 8.26
C TYR A 212 -20.58 -0.31 8.17
N GLY A 213 -21.09 0.75 7.54
CA GLY A 213 -22.52 0.97 7.32
C GLY A 213 -23.22 1.73 8.44
N SER A 214 -22.55 1.99 9.57
CA SER A 214 -23.09 2.83 10.63
C SER A 214 -23.17 4.29 10.18
N SER A 215 -24.27 4.98 10.46
CA SER A 215 -24.42 6.38 10.06
C SER A 215 -25.21 7.22 11.06
N ILE A 216 -24.80 8.47 11.25
CA ILE A 216 -25.53 9.48 12.01
C ILE A 216 -25.78 10.70 11.11
N GLU A 217 -27.05 11.06 10.92
CA GLU A 217 -27.46 12.25 10.17
C GLU A 217 -28.16 13.25 11.10
N ILE A 218 -27.74 14.52 11.08
CA ILE A 218 -28.33 15.58 11.91
C ILE A 218 -28.79 16.74 11.03
N TYR A 219 -30.11 16.96 10.98
CA TYR A 219 -30.75 18.00 10.18
C TYR A 219 -31.21 19.18 11.03
N GLY A 220 -31.39 20.35 10.41
CA GLY A 220 -32.00 21.52 11.04
C GLY A 220 -31.10 22.33 11.99
N GLN A 221 -29.90 21.83 12.34
CA GLN A 221 -28.92 22.59 13.11
C GLN A 221 -28.04 23.43 12.18
N ASP A 222 -28.22 24.76 12.18
CA ASP A 222 -27.42 25.66 11.33
C ASP A 222 -26.20 26.25 12.04
N ARG A 223 -26.20 26.32 13.37
CA ARG A 223 -25.09 26.87 14.18
C ARG A 223 -24.87 26.04 15.43
N LEU A 224 -23.62 25.81 15.83
CA LEU A 224 -23.29 25.19 17.11
C LEU A 224 -22.43 26.15 17.94
N THR A 225 -22.83 26.37 19.19
CA THR A 225 -22.00 27.05 20.20
C THR A 225 -21.51 26.00 21.19
N VAL A 226 -20.20 25.84 21.32
CA VAL A 226 -19.61 24.81 22.19
C VAL A 226 -19.20 25.44 23.51
N GLU A 227 -19.84 25.03 24.61
CA GLU A 227 -19.50 25.53 25.95
C GLU A 227 -18.32 24.81 26.60
N ASN A 228 -18.16 23.49 26.38
CA ASN A 228 -17.06 22.70 26.93
C ASN A 228 -16.43 21.77 25.87
N ARG A 229 -17.03 20.62 25.55
CA ARG A 229 -16.47 19.64 24.60
C ARG A 229 -17.47 19.25 23.51
N LEU A 230 -17.03 19.25 22.26
CA LEU A 230 -17.76 18.66 21.13
C LEU A 230 -16.84 17.66 20.42
N GLN A 231 -17.32 16.45 20.17
CA GLN A 231 -16.57 15.44 19.43
C GLN A 231 -17.45 14.75 18.40
N PHE A 232 -16.97 14.73 17.16
CA PHE A 232 -17.45 13.87 16.08
C PHE A 232 -16.40 12.80 15.83
N ALA A 233 -16.79 11.53 15.94
CA ALA A 233 -15.90 10.40 15.75
C ALA A 233 -16.51 9.37 14.79
N ALA A 234 -15.90 9.18 13.61
CA ALA A 234 -16.35 8.18 12.64
C ALA A 234 -15.22 7.19 12.34
N GLY A 235 -15.35 5.92 12.73
CA GLY A 235 -14.29 4.90 12.56
C GLY A 235 -14.81 3.58 12.00
N GLY A 236 -13.93 2.71 11.49
CA GLY A 236 -14.28 1.39 10.95
C GLY A 236 -15.23 1.41 9.74
N GLY A 237 -15.30 2.51 8.98
CA GLY A 237 -16.25 2.71 7.89
C GLY A 237 -17.57 3.41 8.28
N GLY A 238 -17.67 3.93 9.51
CA GLY A 238 -18.81 4.72 9.97
C GLY A 238 -18.89 6.10 9.28
N ALA A 239 -20.08 6.72 9.29
CA ALA A 239 -20.32 8.02 8.68
C ALA A 239 -21.11 8.98 9.60
N ILE A 240 -20.70 10.25 9.69
CA ILE A 240 -21.47 11.31 10.34
C ILE A 240 -21.70 12.45 9.34
N SER A 241 -22.93 12.95 9.28
CA SER A 241 -23.32 14.03 8.37
C SER A 241 -24.18 15.09 9.08
N MET A 242 -23.83 16.36 8.91
CA MET A 242 -24.67 17.50 9.32
C MET A 242 -24.88 18.44 8.13
N PRO A 243 -25.87 18.15 7.25
CA PRO A 243 -26.02 18.85 5.98
C PRO A 243 -26.44 20.31 6.09
N ASP A 244 -26.96 20.75 7.24
CA ASP A 244 -27.44 22.12 7.45
C ASP A 244 -26.48 23.01 8.26
N LEU A 245 -25.44 22.42 8.87
CA LEU A 245 -24.51 23.14 9.74
C LEU A 245 -23.69 24.15 8.95
N LYS A 246 -23.76 25.43 9.35
CA LYS A 246 -23.06 26.56 8.70
C LYS A 246 -21.90 27.10 9.51
N SER A 247 -21.96 27.08 10.84
CA SER A 247 -20.88 27.59 11.68
C SER A 247 -20.77 26.88 13.03
N ILE A 248 -19.54 26.79 13.53
CA ILE A 248 -19.24 26.35 14.89
C ILE A 248 -18.45 27.46 15.58
N THR A 249 -18.88 27.85 16.78
CA THR A 249 -18.21 28.86 17.60
C THR A 249 -17.92 28.27 18.97
N LEU A 250 -16.67 28.38 19.42
CA LEU A 250 -16.28 27.94 20.76
C LEU A 250 -16.47 29.10 21.75
N ASN A 251 -17.04 28.80 22.91
CA ASN A 251 -17.03 29.73 24.04
C ASN A 251 -15.58 29.89 24.56
N ALA A 252 -15.27 30.99 25.25
CA ALA A 252 -13.97 31.22 25.88
C ALA A 252 -13.57 30.12 26.88
N ASN A 253 -14.55 29.42 27.45
CA ASN A 253 -14.35 28.31 28.39
C ASN A 253 -14.40 26.93 27.73
N ALA A 254 -14.63 26.83 26.42
CA ALA A 254 -14.64 25.55 25.73
C ALA A 254 -13.28 24.87 25.91
N GLU A 255 -13.28 23.56 26.17
CA GLU A 255 -12.10 22.72 26.31
C GLU A 255 -11.62 22.19 24.96
N SER A 256 -12.52 21.63 24.13
CA SER A 256 -12.14 21.14 22.79
C SER A 256 -13.31 20.95 21.81
N VAL A 257 -13.01 21.05 20.52
CA VAL A 257 -13.86 20.60 19.42
C VAL A 257 -13.05 19.63 18.58
N LYS A 258 -13.50 18.38 18.43
CA LYS A 258 -12.76 17.32 17.76
C LYS A 258 -13.55 16.75 16.59
N PHE A 259 -12.92 16.70 15.42
CA PHE A 259 -13.38 15.97 14.24
C PHE A 259 -12.35 14.89 13.97
N VAL A 260 -12.63 13.68 14.43
CA VAL A 260 -11.70 12.56 14.34
C VAL A 260 -12.34 11.45 13.52
N THR A 261 -11.56 10.81 12.66
CA THR A 261 -12.00 9.60 11.94
C THR A 261 -11.38 8.32 12.51
N TYR A 262 -10.91 8.43 13.75
CA TYR A 262 -10.48 7.33 14.57
C TYR A 262 -11.16 7.43 15.92
N TYR A 263 -11.44 6.28 16.53
CA TYR A 263 -12.01 6.23 17.86
C TYR A 263 -11.40 5.06 18.61
N SER A 264 -10.85 5.38 19.78
CA SER A 264 -10.33 4.40 20.72
C SER A 264 -11.34 4.29 21.85
N GLN A 265 -12.08 3.19 21.90
CA GLN A 265 -12.84 2.88 23.10
C GLN A 265 -11.89 2.42 24.20
N ASP A 266 -11.83 3.21 25.28
CA ASP A 266 -11.18 2.76 26.51
C ASP A 266 -12.11 1.69 27.15
N PRO A 267 -11.64 0.45 27.37
CA PRO A 267 -12.49 -0.68 27.75
C PRO A 267 -13.21 -0.54 29.11
N GLY A 268 -12.91 0.50 29.89
CA GLY A 268 -13.37 0.65 31.28
C GLY A 268 -14.89 0.72 31.52
N TRP A 269 -15.74 0.73 30.48
CA TRP A 269 -17.21 0.83 30.64
C TRP A 269 -18.00 -0.31 29.95
N TYR A 270 -17.37 -1.21 29.18
CA TYR A 270 -18.06 -2.31 28.48
C TYR A 270 -17.52 -3.68 28.92
N ASN A 271 -18.23 -4.33 29.84
CA ASN A 271 -18.27 -5.78 30.11
C ASN A 271 -17.01 -6.62 29.78
N GLY A 272 -15.86 -6.33 30.42
CA GLY A 272 -14.76 -7.29 30.52
C GLY A 272 -13.91 -7.55 29.26
N LEU A 273 -14.02 -6.73 28.21
CA LEU A 273 -13.09 -6.78 27.08
C LEU A 273 -11.79 -6.07 27.45
N THR A 274 -10.66 -6.79 27.49
CA THR A 274 -9.35 -6.21 27.89
C THR A 274 -8.57 -5.58 26.74
N THR A 275 -9.06 -5.69 25.50
CA THR A 275 -8.35 -5.20 24.31
C THR A 275 -8.94 -3.87 23.84
N ARG A 276 -8.12 -2.82 23.89
CA ARG A 276 -8.37 -1.55 23.22
C ARG A 276 -8.63 -1.82 21.73
N THR A 277 -9.84 -1.57 21.26
CA THR A 277 -10.20 -1.72 19.84
C THR A 277 -10.04 -0.36 19.18
N GLU A 278 -9.12 -0.26 18.23
CA GLU A 278 -8.91 0.95 17.43
C GLU A 278 -9.72 0.82 16.14
N TYR A 279 -10.64 1.77 15.93
CA TYR A 279 -11.45 1.84 14.72
C TYR A 279 -10.87 2.92 13.80
N ASP A 280 -10.14 2.49 12.77
CA ASP A 280 -9.60 3.38 11.74
C ASP A 280 -10.53 3.48 10.52
N SER A 281 -10.41 4.56 9.76
CA SER A 281 -11.19 4.91 8.57
C SER A 281 -12.66 5.29 8.83
N GLY A 282 -13.09 6.47 8.39
CA GLY A 282 -14.49 6.89 8.46
C GLY A 282 -14.77 8.16 7.67
N THR A 283 -16.06 8.53 7.56
CA THR A 283 -16.50 9.71 6.79
C THR A 283 -17.17 10.75 7.68
N LEU A 284 -16.68 11.99 7.64
CA LEU A 284 -17.35 13.15 8.22
C LEU A 284 -17.76 14.10 7.10
N SER A 285 -19.04 14.48 7.01
CA SER A 285 -19.54 15.35 5.95
C SER A 285 -20.32 16.56 6.49
N PHE A 286 -19.81 17.76 6.19
CA PHE A 286 -20.37 19.05 6.61
C PHE A 286 -20.50 19.98 5.40
N PRO A 287 -21.40 19.68 4.44
CA PRO A 287 -21.42 20.32 3.12
C PRO A 287 -21.72 21.82 3.12
N LYS A 288 -22.32 22.38 4.19
CA LYS A 288 -22.63 23.82 4.30
C LYS A 288 -21.78 24.55 5.34
N LEU A 289 -20.82 23.88 5.98
CA LEU A 289 -20.02 24.48 7.04
C LEU A 289 -19.09 25.52 6.45
N THR A 290 -19.28 26.78 6.83
CA THR A 290 -18.53 27.94 6.31
C THR A 290 -17.47 28.46 7.27
N ALA A 291 -17.64 28.25 8.58
CA ALA A 291 -16.71 28.76 9.58
C ALA A 291 -16.60 27.85 10.81
N ILE A 292 -15.37 27.66 11.29
CA ILE A 292 -15.09 27.20 12.65
C ILE A 292 -14.24 28.28 13.32
N ASP A 293 -14.82 28.94 14.32
CA ASP A 293 -14.20 30.06 15.03
C ASP A 293 -13.97 29.69 16.50
N ASP A 294 -12.70 29.63 16.87
CA ASP A 294 -12.28 29.58 18.26
C ASP A 294 -11.64 30.94 18.62
N PRO A 295 -12.38 31.80 19.34
CA PRO A 295 -11.97 33.17 19.62
C PRO A 295 -10.90 33.24 20.72
N GLN A 296 -10.55 32.13 21.37
CA GLN A 296 -9.64 32.12 22.50
C GLN A 296 -8.24 32.61 22.10
N GLU A 297 -7.61 33.36 23.01
CA GLU A 297 -6.24 33.80 22.87
C GLU A 297 -5.30 32.77 23.51
N GLY A 298 -4.26 32.36 22.78
CA GLY A 298 -3.25 31.42 23.27
C GLY A 298 -2.80 30.40 22.23
N HIS A 299 -1.79 29.60 22.60
CA HIS A 299 -1.21 28.58 21.72
C HIS A 299 -1.97 27.26 21.74
N PHE A 300 -2.85 27.06 22.72
CA PHE A 300 -3.63 25.83 22.82
C PHE A 300 -4.70 25.78 21.73
N LYS A 301 -4.48 24.91 20.75
CA LYS A 301 -5.44 24.61 19.69
C LYS A 301 -6.50 23.67 20.25
N LYS A 302 -7.68 24.20 20.53
CA LYS A 302 -8.79 23.42 21.09
C LYS A 302 -9.65 22.78 20.01
N THR A 303 -9.60 23.32 18.80
CA THR A 303 -10.18 22.67 17.62
C THR A 303 -9.17 21.68 17.04
N THR A 304 -9.53 20.41 16.91
CA THR A 304 -8.73 19.36 16.26
C THR A 304 -9.52 18.78 15.10
N ILE A 305 -8.94 18.74 13.91
CA ILE A 305 -9.46 18.04 12.74
C ILE A 305 -8.41 17.01 12.34
N SER A 306 -8.71 15.72 12.44
CA SER A 306 -7.74 14.69 12.09
C SER A 306 -8.33 13.49 11.38
N GLY A 307 -7.60 13.02 10.36
CA GLY A 307 -7.93 11.83 9.59
C GLY A 307 -6.87 10.74 9.70
N ASN A 308 -7.32 9.49 9.91
CA ASN A 308 -6.49 8.28 9.81
C ASN A 308 -6.59 7.64 8.41
N PRO A 309 -5.71 6.69 8.04
CA PRO A 309 -5.70 6.07 6.72
C PRO A 309 -7.10 5.62 6.25
N GLY A 310 -7.43 5.93 4.99
CA GLY A 310 -8.72 5.58 4.37
C GLY A 310 -9.91 6.46 4.78
N SER A 311 -9.69 7.50 5.57
CA SER A 311 -10.74 8.42 6.02
C SER A 311 -11.01 9.56 5.06
N ARG A 312 -12.20 10.15 5.17
CA ARG A 312 -12.62 11.30 4.36
C ARG A 312 -13.36 12.35 5.21
N ILE A 313 -12.86 13.59 5.19
CA ILE A 313 -13.51 14.73 5.85
C ILE A 313 -13.90 15.76 4.78
N GLU A 314 -15.20 16.01 4.64
CA GLU A 314 -15.76 16.92 3.63
C GLU A 314 -16.29 18.20 4.25
N MET A 315 -15.67 19.33 3.89
CA MET A 315 -16.10 20.67 4.29
C MET A 315 -16.01 21.63 3.08
N PRO A 316 -16.72 21.33 1.97
CA PRO A 316 -16.51 22.00 0.69
C PRO A 316 -16.76 23.51 0.70
N GLU A 317 -17.61 24.00 1.62
CA GLU A 317 -17.96 25.41 1.78
C GLU A 317 -17.16 26.12 2.88
N LEU A 318 -16.17 25.47 3.52
CA LEU A 318 -15.39 26.07 4.60
C LEU A 318 -14.59 27.26 4.08
N LEU A 319 -14.89 28.45 4.61
CA LEU A 319 -14.25 29.72 4.25
C LEU A 319 -13.20 30.15 5.27
N SER A 320 -13.46 29.92 6.56
CA SER A 320 -12.58 30.34 7.64
C SER A 320 -12.39 29.27 8.72
N LEU A 321 -11.15 29.09 9.14
CA LEU A 321 -10.77 28.22 10.24
C LEU A 321 -9.76 28.97 11.13
N ARG A 322 -10.07 29.11 12.43
CA ARG A 322 -9.24 29.83 13.40
C ARG A 322 -8.94 28.96 14.62
N ASN A 323 -7.70 29.04 15.10
CA ASN A 323 -7.22 28.33 16.29
C ASN A 323 -7.41 26.80 16.26
N ALA A 324 -7.11 26.19 15.11
CA ALA A 324 -7.29 24.76 14.89
C ALA A 324 -5.96 24.03 14.67
N SER A 325 -5.89 22.77 15.11
CA SER A 325 -4.87 21.80 14.72
C SER A 325 -5.50 20.83 13.72
N VAL A 326 -4.93 20.75 12.53
CA VAL A 326 -5.45 19.98 11.41
C VAL A 326 -4.38 18.97 10.99
N GLY A 327 -4.63 17.68 11.11
CA GLY A 327 -3.61 16.65 10.86
C GLY A 327 -4.16 15.45 10.09
N PHE A 328 -3.61 15.17 8.91
CA PHE A 328 -4.05 14.04 8.08
C PHE A 328 -2.93 13.04 7.89
N TYR A 329 -3.25 11.77 8.15
CA TYR A 329 -2.44 10.60 7.87
C TYR A 329 -3.19 9.78 6.82
N GLU A 330 -2.68 9.75 5.59
CA GLU A 330 -3.24 8.99 4.46
C GLU A 330 -4.78 9.13 4.28
N SER A 331 -5.28 10.35 4.45
CA SER A 331 -6.71 10.67 4.42
C SER A 331 -7.02 11.90 3.58
N ASP A 332 -8.26 11.96 3.09
CA ASP A 332 -8.73 13.03 2.23
C ASP A 332 -9.39 14.15 3.05
N TRP A 333 -8.93 15.37 2.83
CA TRP A 333 -9.59 16.59 3.31
C TRP A 333 -10.05 17.45 2.15
N ILE A 334 -11.34 17.76 2.12
CA ILE A 334 -11.95 18.55 1.04
C ILE A 334 -12.43 19.89 1.60
N ALA A 335 -11.58 20.92 1.49
CA ALA A 335 -11.89 22.31 1.86
C ALA A 335 -11.42 23.32 0.78
N PRO A 336 -11.84 23.19 -0.49
CA PRO A 336 -11.30 23.97 -1.62
C PRO A 336 -11.59 25.48 -1.54
N LYS A 337 -12.56 25.91 -0.73
CA LYS A 337 -12.96 27.31 -0.58
C LYS A 337 -12.31 28.02 0.61
N LEU A 338 -11.38 27.38 1.31
CA LEU A 338 -10.74 27.96 2.50
C LEU A 338 -9.99 29.24 2.13
N ARG A 339 -10.44 30.38 2.68
CA ARG A 339 -9.89 31.72 2.43
C ARG A 339 -9.07 32.26 3.58
N SER A 340 -9.38 31.84 4.81
CA SER A 340 -8.72 32.29 6.02
C SER A 340 -8.38 31.09 6.89
N PHE A 341 -7.10 30.92 7.21
CA PHE A 341 -6.62 29.85 8.06
C PHE A 341 -5.61 30.40 9.05
N THR A 342 -6.08 30.84 10.21
CA THR A 342 -5.32 31.72 11.11
C THR A 342 -5.10 31.10 12.47
N ARG A 343 -3.98 31.42 13.13
CA ARG A 343 -3.60 30.89 14.44
C ARG A 343 -3.67 29.37 14.45
N SER A 344 -3.33 28.69 13.37
CA SER A 344 -3.63 27.26 13.23
C SER A 344 -2.38 26.44 12.98
N GLU A 345 -2.54 25.12 12.98
CA GLU A 345 -1.52 24.17 12.60
C GLU A 345 -2.09 23.23 11.55
N PHE A 346 -1.31 22.95 10.51
CA PHE A 346 -1.66 21.97 9.48
C PHE A 346 -0.53 20.98 9.25
N GLY A 347 -0.81 19.70 9.45
CA GLY A 347 0.07 18.57 9.19
C GLY A 347 -0.46 17.68 8.07
N TRP A 348 0.36 17.49 7.04
CA TRP A 348 0.10 16.59 5.92
C TRP A 348 1.10 15.43 5.93
N ASN A 349 0.58 14.22 6.16
CA ASN A 349 1.31 12.97 6.19
C ASN A 349 0.69 11.99 5.19
N TYR A 350 0.72 12.33 3.90
CA TYR A 350 0.21 11.46 2.83
C TYR A 350 1.20 11.38 1.67
N ALA A 351 2.07 10.37 1.73
CA ALA A 351 3.14 10.16 0.77
C ALA A 351 2.64 10.20 -0.69
N GLY A 352 3.16 11.15 -1.47
CA GLY A 352 2.84 11.25 -2.89
C GLY A 352 1.55 11.95 -3.28
N LYS A 353 0.71 12.35 -2.33
CA LYS A 353 -0.50 13.13 -2.61
C LYS A 353 -0.23 14.61 -2.46
N THR A 354 -0.93 15.40 -3.26
CA THR A 354 -0.86 16.87 -3.19
C THR A 354 -2.16 17.40 -2.61
N ILE A 355 -2.06 18.23 -1.58
CA ILE A 355 -3.14 19.12 -1.14
C ILE A 355 -2.83 20.54 -1.58
N ARG A 356 -3.82 21.20 -2.18
CA ARG A 356 -3.68 22.51 -2.80
C ARG A 356 -4.71 23.49 -2.26
N PHE A 357 -4.24 24.66 -1.83
CA PHE A 357 -5.04 25.77 -1.33
C PHE A 357 -4.94 26.98 -2.26
N ASP A 358 -5.87 27.11 -3.19
CA ASP A 358 -5.88 28.20 -4.19
C ASP A 358 -6.60 29.47 -3.73
N ALA A 359 -7.48 29.35 -2.72
CA ALA A 359 -8.36 30.42 -2.29
C ALA A 359 -7.84 31.21 -1.06
N LEU A 360 -6.70 30.82 -0.49
CA LEU A 360 -6.19 31.42 0.74
C LEU A 360 -5.80 32.89 0.52
N SER A 361 -6.24 33.73 1.47
CA SER A 361 -6.01 35.17 1.52
C SER A 361 -5.59 35.65 2.90
N ASN A 362 -5.61 34.76 3.90
CA ASN A 362 -5.08 35.02 5.22
C ASN A 362 -4.56 33.71 5.82
N ILE A 363 -3.30 33.70 6.27
CA ILE A 363 -2.63 32.57 6.93
C ILE A 363 -1.88 33.01 8.20
N ASP A 364 -2.34 34.09 8.83
CA ASP A 364 -1.69 34.72 9.96
C ASP A 364 -1.50 33.74 11.12
N ASP A 365 -0.29 33.69 11.68
CA ASP A 365 0.06 32.83 12.81
C ASP A 365 -0.23 31.33 12.60
N THR A 366 -0.07 30.83 11.37
CA THR A 366 -0.35 29.43 11.05
C THR A 366 0.90 28.64 10.70
N SER A 367 1.12 27.54 11.42
CA SER A 367 2.19 26.58 11.17
C SER A 367 1.76 25.51 10.16
N LEU A 368 2.69 25.11 9.30
CA LEU A 368 2.48 24.18 8.20
C LEU A 368 3.56 23.11 8.22
N PHE A 369 3.14 21.85 8.14
CA PHE A 369 4.02 20.69 8.21
C PHE A 369 3.68 19.72 7.06
N ALA A 370 4.56 19.62 6.07
CA ALA A 370 4.53 18.58 5.06
C ALA A 370 5.53 17.49 5.45
N ASN A 371 5.11 16.49 6.21
CA ASN A 371 6.02 15.40 6.62
C ASN A 371 6.03 14.25 5.61
N GLN A 372 4.95 14.06 4.85
CA GLN A 372 4.91 13.14 3.72
C GLN A 372 3.93 13.70 2.68
N GLY A 373 4.33 13.77 1.40
CA GLY A 373 3.51 14.36 0.34
C GLY A 373 3.70 15.85 0.13
N PHE A 374 2.82 16.45 -0.67
CA PHE A 374 3.00 17.79 -1.21
C PHE A 374 1.90 18.73 -0.71
N VAL A 375 2.30 19.87 -0.17
CA VAL A 375 1.40 20.97 0.23
C VAL A 375 1.68 22.15 -0.68
N GLU A 376 0.68 22.60 -1.43
CA GLU A 376 0.77 23.77 -2.32
C GLU A 376 -0.19 24.86 -1.84
N ILE A 377 0.34 26.05 -1.56
CA ILE A 377 -0.43 27.21 -1.14
C ILE A 377 -0.21 28.34 -2.15
N VAL A 378 -1.32 28.87 -2.67
CA VAL A 378 -1.32 30.05 -3.52
C VAL A 378 -2.11 31.15 -2.81
N MET A 379 -1.37 32.10 -2.24
CA MET A 379 -1.94 33.26 -1.55
C MET A 379 -2.40 34.31 -2.57
N GLN A 380 -3.61 34.83 -2.37
CA GLN A 380 -4.17 35.92 -3.18
C GLN A 380 -3.72 37.31 -2.71
N THR A 381 -3.11 37.40 -1.53
CA THR A 381 -2.76 38.63 -0.82
C THR A 381 -1.36 38.51 -0.20
N PRO A 382 -0.69 39.64 0.09
CA PRO A 382 0.53 39.64 0.89
C PRO A 382 0.34 38.98 2.25
N ILE A 383 1.40 38.34 2.76
CA ILE A 383 1.47 37.76 4.11
C ILE A 383 2.13 38.78 5.04
N ASP A 384 1.41 39.18 6.09
CA ASP A 384 1.91 40.10 7.11
C ASP A 384 2.58 39.34 8.25
N LEU A 385 3.92 39.47 8.36
CA LEU A 385 4.68 38.80 9.41
C LEU A 385 4.44 39.41 10.80
N ALA A 386 3.88 40.63 10.90
CA ALA A 386 3.58 41.25 12.20
C ALA A 386 2.52 40.47 12.99
N ASN A 387 1.69 39.68 12.30
CA ASN A 387 0.64 38.87 12.93
C ASN A 387 1.12 37.48 13.38
N SER A 388 2.36 37.10 13.08
CA SER A 388 2.92 35.79 13.46
C SER A 388 3.40 35.79 14.92
N SER A 389 3.05 34.73 15.66
CA SER A 389 3.49 34.55 17.05
C SER A 389 4.93 33.98 17.15
N TRP A 390 5.38 33.72 18.37
CA TRP A 390 6.65 33.02 18.60
C TRP A 390 6.54 31.58 18.05
N ASP A 391 7.40 31.23 17.08
CA ASP A 391 7.54 29.90 16.49
C ASP A 391 6.50 29.44 15.44
N THR A 392 5.86 30.37 14.72
CA THR A 392 5.17 29.99 13.48
C THR A 392 6.16 29.28 12.54
N THR A 393 5.88 28.03 12.18
CA THR A 393 6.83 27.14 11.49
C THR A 393 6.24 26.55 10.23
N TRP A 394 6.95 26.69 9.11
CA TRP A 394 6.65 26.11 7.82
C TRP A 394 7.71 25.09 7.45
N LYS A 395 7.38 23.82 7.51
CA LYS A 395 8.34 22.74 7.45
C LYS A 395 7.97 21.69 6.41
N SER A 396 8.96 21.26 5.63
CA SER A 396 8.92 20.01 4.88
C SER A 396 9.94 19.05 5.46
N SER A 397 9.54 17.82 5.80
CA SER A 397 10.41 16.82 6.42
C SER A 397 10.28 15.48 5.73
N GLY A 398 11.38 14.85 5.33
CA GLY A 398 11.37 13.49 4.78
C GLY A 398 11.43 13.46 3.24
N PRO A 399 11.94 12.35 2.67
CA PRO A 399 11.95 12.16 1.23
C PRO A 399 10.51 12.17 0.70
N LEU A 400 10.29 12.75 -0.48
CA LEU A 400 8.96 12.90 -1.11
C LEU A 400 7.99 13.83 -0.33
N SER A 401 8.50 14.65 0.58
CA SER A 401 7.75 15.78 1.11
C SER A 401 8.09 17.06 0.34
N ALA A 402 7.08 17.88 0.03
CA ALA A 402 7.34 19.27 -0.34
C ALA A 402 6.29 20.24 0.18
N LEU A 403 6.73 21.45 0.51
CA LEU A 403 5.89 22.60 0.83
C LEU A 403 6.18 23.71 -0.18
N THR A 404 5.22 24.02 -1.06
CA THR A 404 5.32 25.10 -2.03
C THR A 404 4.38 26.23 -1.66
N ILE A 405 4.92 27.44 -1.52
CA ILE A 405 4.17 28.63 -1.15
C ILE A 405 4.40 29.70 -2.21
N THR A 406 3.32 30.20 -2.77
CA THR A 406 3.32 31.31 -3.72
C THR A 406 2.52 32.46 -3.15
N THR A 407 3.14 33.63 -3.01
CA THR A 407 2.49 34.83 -2.47
C THR A 407 3.03 36.08 -3.18
N PRO A 408 2.25 37.16 -3.34
CA PRO A 408 2.78 38.40 -3.88
C PRO A 408 3.96 38.94 -3.07
N GLN A 409 3.86 38.95 -1.73
CA GLN A 409 4.85 39.48 -0.81
C GLN A 409 4.78 38.78 0.55
N MET A 410 5.93 38.67 1.23
CA MET A 410 6.02 38.37 2.67
C MET A 410 6.78 39.50 3.35
N ARG A 411 6.10 40.23 4.23
CA ARG A 411 6.67 41.41 4.89
C ARG A 411 5.98 41.67 6.24
N GLY A 412 6.72 42.14 7.24
CA GLY A 412 6.13 42.63 8.50
C GLY A 412 7.19 42.90 9.56
N GLN A 413 6.80 43.43 10.72
CA GLN A 413 7.70 43.65 11.86
C GLN A 413 7.51 42.53 12.88
N LEU A 414 8.42 41.55 12.91
CA LEU A 414 8.37 40.52 13.94
C LEU A 414 8.71 41.11 15.32
N GLY A 415 8.05 40.62 16.37
CA GLY A 415 8.34 40.98 17.76
C GLY A 415 9.79 40.66 18.15
N GLN A 416 10.33 41.33 19.18
CA GLN A 416 11.64 40.93 19.71
C GLN A 416 11.56 39.49 20.23
N GLY A 417 12.51 38.64 19.86
CA GLY A 417 12.50 37.21 20.20
C GLY A 417 11.51 36.35 19.39
N HIS A 418 10.73 36.91 18.46
CA HIS A 418 9.81 36.14 17.62
C HIS A 418 10.56 35.59 16.40
N PHE A 419 10.34 34.30 16.10
CA PHE A 419 10.89 33.65 14.92
C PHE A 419 9.79 33.13 14.01
N PHE A 420 9.91 33.44 12.72
CA PHE A 420 9.13 32.81 11.68
C PHE A 420 10.00 31.79 10.96
N ARG A 421 9.75 30.50 11.14
CA ARG A 421 10.65 29.41 10.71
C ARG A 421 10.21 28.83 9.37
N ILE A 422 11.14 28.63 8.45
CA ILE A 422 10.96 27.90 7.20
C ILE A 422 12.03 26.81 7.12
N GLU A 423 11.63 25.55 7.20
CA GLU A 423 12.55 24.43 7.38
C GLU A 423 12.37 23.34 6.31
N ALA A 424 13.46 22.95 5.66
CA ALA A 424 13.54 21.78 4.80
C ALA A 424 14.50 20.78 5.44
N VAL A 425 14.00 19.65 5.93
CA VAL A 425 14.81 18.67 6.68
C VAL A 425 14.64 17.25 6.14
N ASN A 426 15.61 16.37 6.39
CA ASN A 426 15.53 14.92 6.07
C ASN A 426 15.16 14.63 4.60
N GLY A 427 15.64 15.43 3.65
CA GLY A 427 15.31 15.29 2.22
C GLY A 427 14.02 15.98 1.76
N GLY A 428 13.34 16.72 2.64
CA GLY A 428 12.16 17.52 2.27
C GLY A 428 12.50 18.75 1.42
N LEU A 429 11.54 19.22 0.63
CA LEU A 429 11.69 20.39 -0.24
C LEU A 429 10.75 21.52 0.20
N VAL A 430 11.28 22.71 0.50
CA VAL A 430 10.44 23.91 0.65
C VAL A 430 10.72 24.85 -0.51
N THR A 431 9.69 25.20 -1.28
CA THR A 431 9.76 26.21 -2.34
C THR A 431 8.95 27.44 -1.96
N LEU A 432 9.58 28.61 -1.93
CA LEU A 432 8.91 29.89 -1.69
C LEU A 432 9.03 30.79 -2.92
N ASN A 433 7.89 31.16 -3.51
CA ASN A 433 7.78 32.12 -4.59
C ASN A 433 7.14 33.41 -4.05
N SER A 434 7.92 34.47 -3.88
CA SER A 434 7.43 35.76 -3.38
C SER A 434 8.23 36.92 -3.94
N ALA A 435 7.66 38.12 -4.11
CA ALA A 435 8.49 39.26 -4.50
C ALA A 435 9.48 39.66 -3.39
N THR A 436 9.09 39.51 -2.13
CA THR A 436 9.90 39.93 -0.97
C THR A 436 9.82 38.93 0.17
N LEU A 437 10.90 38.86 0.96
CA LEU A 437 10.95 38.17 2.25
C LEU A 437 11.64 39.09 3.27
N ILE A 438 10.86 39.97 3.90
CA ILE A 438 11.39 41.10 4.68
C ILE A 438 10.83 41.08 6.10
N ASP A 439 11.71 40.99 7.10
CA ASP A 439 11.41 41.48 8.45
C ASP A 439 11.86 42.95 8.54
N ASP A 440 10.90 43.85 8.73
CA ASP A 440 11.12 45.29 8.85
C ASP A 440 11.76 45.68 10.19
N ALA A 441 11.86 44.75 11.15
CA ALA A 441 12.48 44.95 12.45
C ALA A 441 13.98 44.53 12.48
N ASP A 442 14.73 44.84 11.42
CA ASP A 442 16.10 44.35 11.20
C ASP A 442 17.15 44.82 12.23
N SER A 443 16.84 45.85 13.02
CA SER A 443 17.72 46.39 14.06
C SER A 443 17.73 45.61 15.39
N LYS A 444 16.85 44.61 15.56
CA LYS A 444 16.75 43.85 16.81
C LYS A 444 17.89 42.84 16.96
N SER A 445 18.37 42.62 18.17
CA SER A 445 19.43 41.63 18.47
C SER A 445 19.01 40.18 18.24
N ASP A 446 17.71 39.90 18.35
CA ASP A 446 17.10 38.57 18.38
C ASP A 446 15.75 38.57 17.65
N GLY A 447 15.30 37.39 17.22
CA GLY A 447 14.13 37.23 16.33
C GLY A 447 14.43 37.46 14.84
N GLY A 448 13.42 37.21 14.01
CA GLY A 448 13.44 37.39 12.57
C GLY A 448 12.94 36.18 11.78
N ILE A 449 13.16 36.20 10.47
CA ILE A 449 12.81 35.07 9.60
C ILE A 449 13.94 34.04 9.70
N TYR A 450 13.64 32.81 10.07
CA TYR A 450 14.61 31.74 10.27
C TYR A 450 14.45 30.67 9.20
N LEU A 451 15.48 30.46 8.38
CA LEU A 451 15.48 29.46 7.32
C LEU A 451 16.41 28.31 7.72
N LYS A 452 15.96 27.05 7.62
CA LYS A 452 16.78 25.87 7.94
C LYS A 452 16.79 24.86 6.79
N GLY A 453 17.96 24.49 6.29
CA GLY A 453 18.16 23.30 5.44
C GLY A 453 18.98 22.27 6.20
N ASP A 454 18.51 21.02 6.29
CA ASP A 454 19.15 19.98 7.12
C ASP A 454 18.99 18.56 6.54
N SER A 455 19.94 17.67 6.81
CA SER A 455 19.93 16.25 6.44
C SER A 455 19.44 15.97 5.00
N GLY A 456 19.92 16.74 4.03
CA GLY A 456 19.54 16.62 2.62
C GLY A 456 18.30 17.43 2.19
N GLY A 457 17.69 18.18 3.11
CA GLY A 457 16.58 19.06 2.81
C GLY A 457 16.98 20.25 1.93
N VAL A 458 16.06 20.67 1.06
CA VAL A 458 16.29 21.71 0.05
C VAL A 458 15.33 22.88 0.27
N LEU A 459 15.88 24.06 0.52
CA LEU A 459 15.19 25.34 0.48
C LEU A 459 15.34 25.95 -0.91
N ARG A 460 14.26 26.17 -1.65
CA ARG A 460 14.25 26.89 -2.93
C ARG A 460 13.52 28.22 -2.78
N MET A 461 14.26 29.31 -2.74
CA MET A 461 13.80 30.65 -2.42
C MET A 461 13.78 31.53 -3.69
N ASN A 462 12.64 31.57 -4.36
CA ASN A 462 12.39 32.42 -5.51
C ASN A 462 11.87 33.78 -5.03
N VAL A 463 12.75 34.54 -4.37
CA VAL A 463 12.47 35.87 -3.85
C VAL A 463 13.35 36.93 -4.50
N ALA A 464 12.89 38.17 -4.68
CA ALA A 464 13.72 39.21 -5.31
C ALA A 464 14.63 39.91 -4.28
N ASN A 465 14.11 40.13 -3.07
CA ASN A 465 14.79 40.79 -1.95
C ASN A 465 14.59 40.02 -0.64
N THR A 466 15.65 39.89 0.16
CA THR A 466 15.59 39.42 1.54
C THR A 466 16.07 40.51 2.51
N ARG A 467 15.49 40.59 3.72
CA ARG A 467 15.98 41.45 4.83
C ARG A 467 15.55 40.87 6.17
N GLY A 468 16.41 40.96 7.18
CA GLY A 468 16.11 40.46 8.54
C GLY A 468 16.03 38.92 8.63
N THR A 469 16.63 38.22 7.66
CA THR A 469 16.58 36.75 7.57
C THR A 469 17.82 36.09 8.16
N THR A 470 17.65 35.08 8.99
CA THR A 470 18.69 34.14 9.41
C THR A 470 18.60 32.88 8.56
N LEU A 471 19.72 32.43 7.97
CA LEU A 471 19.78 31.17 7.22
C LEU A 471 20.73 30.19 7.92
N ASP A 472 20.27 28.96 8.14
CA ASP A 472 21.01 27.89 8.80
C ASP A 472 21.03 26.65 7.91
N LEU A 473 22.23 26.18 7.55
CA LEU A 473 22.42 25.05 6.66
C LEU A 473 23.29 24.00 7.33
N TYR A 474 22.67 23.05 8.03
CA TYR A 474 23.33 21.84 8.53
C TYR A 474 23.32 20.76 7.44
N GLU A 475 23.96 19.62 7.61
CA GLU A 475 23.68 18.50 6.70
C GLU A 475 24.78 18.22 5.70
N LYS A 476 24.67 18.15 4.37
CA LYS A 476 23.68 18.04 3.28
C LYS A 476 22.55 19.03 3.03
N GLY A 477 22.26 20.01 3.87
CA GLY A 477 21.22 21.01 3.61
C GLY A 477 21.57 21.91 2.42
N ILE A 478 20.58 22.25 1.60
CA ILE A 478 20.75 23.11 0.43
C ILE A 478 19.80 24.30 0.54
N ALA A 479 20.29 25.51 0.25
CA ALA A 479 19.44 26.64 -0.08
C ALA A 479 19.77 27.15 -1.49
N ALA A 480 18.76 27.32 -2.34
CA ALA A 480 18.88 27.83 -3.70
C ALA A 480 18.01 29.08 -3.88
N TYR A 481 18.64 30.21 -4.18
CA TYR A 481 18.00 31.50 -4.42
C TYR A 481 18.04 31.84 -5.91
N ASP A 482 17.00 31.46 -6.67
CA ASP A 482 17.05 31.55 -8.13
C ASP A 482 16.76 32.96 -8.67
N GLN A 483 16.10 33.82 -7.87
CA GLN A 483 15.65 35.15 -8.30
C GLN A 483 16.19 36.33 -7.48
N VAL A 484 16.90 36.07 -6.38
CA VAL A 484 17.37 37.15 -5.51
C VAL A 484 18.41 37.96 -6.25
N VAL A 485 18.22 39.28 -6.28
CA VAL A 485 19.22 40.22 -6.76
C VAL A 485 20.03 40.76 -5.58
N ASP A 486 19.36 41.18 -4.51
CA ASP A 486 19.99 41.70 -3.30
C ASP A 486 19.58 40.89 -2.08
N ALA A 487 20.51 40.05 -1.60
CA ALA A 487 20.29 39.21 -0.42
C ALA A 487 20.82 39.93 0.82
N ARG A 488 19.96 40.22 1.79
CA ARG A 488 20.37 40.77 3.09
C ARG A 488 19.97 39.84 4.23
N PHE A 489 20.95 39.13 4.77
CA PHE A 489 20.78 38.25 5.91
C PHE A 489 21.19 38.96 7.19
N LYS A 490 20.42 38.74 8.25
CA LYS A 490 20.83 39.08 9.61
C LYS A 490 21.98 38.17 10.05
N MET A 491 21.84 36.87 9.80
CA MET A 491 22.81 35.86 10.17
C MET A 491 22.86 34.68 9.20
N LEU A 492 24.03 34.05 9.03
CA LEU A 492 24.22 32.84 8.23
C LEU A 492 25.02 31.79 9.06
N ARG A 493 24.48 30.58 9.25
CA ARG A 493 24.99 29.51 10.14
C ARG A 493 25.06 28.11 9.47
N GLY A 494 25.73 27.16 10.14
CA GLY A 494 25.76 25.73 9.79
C GLY A 494 26.80 25.32 8.73
N TRP A 495 27.54 26.29 8.24
CA TRP A 495 28.31 26.17 7.01
C TRP A 495 29.72 25.62 7.25
N ASP A 496 29.88 24.30 7.32
CA ASP A 496 31.20 23.65 7.34
C ASP A 496 31.52 22.91 6.02
N ARG A 497 32.80 22.57 5.82
CA ARG A 497 33.36 21.96 4.59
C ARG A 497 32.66 20.71 4.06
N LYS A 498 31.77 20.08 4.85
CA LYS A 498 31.10 18.84 4.47
C LYS A 498 29.60 18.98 4.26
N SER A 499 28.98 20.08 4.69
CA SER A 499 27.57 20.05 5.07
C SER A 499 26.60 20.91 4.25
N GLY A 500 26.55 22.22 4.46
CA GLY A 500 25.57 23.10 3.80
C GLY A 500 26.01 23.67 2.44
N LYS A 501 25.08 23.86 1.48
CA LYS A 501 25.35 24.61 0.22
C LYS A 501 24.34 25.72 -0.01
N LEU A 502 24.82 26.93 -0.28
CA LEU A 502 24.01 28.09 -0.67
C LEU A 502 24.24 28.40 -2.15
N TYR A 503 23.20 28.36 -2.98
CA TYR A 503 23.23 28.74 -4.38
C TYR A 503 22.47 30.04 -4.57
N GLY A 504 22.97 30.97 -5.38
CA GLY A 504 22.25 32.19 -5.74
C GLY A 504 22.57 32.58 -7.17
N SER A 505 21.82 32.03 -8.12
CA SER A 505 22.14 32.12 -9.55
C SER A 505 22.09 33.55 -10.11
N ARG A 506 21.34 34.45 -9.46
CA ARG A 506 21.16 35.87 -9.84
C ARG A 506 21.57 36.88 -8.75
N MET A 507 22.11 36.40 -7.63
CA MET A 507 22.44 37.25 -6.47
C MET A 507 23.61 38.18 -6.81
N LYS A 508 23.34 39.48 -6.87
CA LYS A 508 24.30 40.56 -7.13
C LYS A 508 24.93 41.15 -5.88
N SER A 509 24.18 41.29 -4.81
CA SER A 509 24.74 41.71 -3.53
C SER A 509 24.33 40.76 -2.40
N LEU A 510 25.25 40.59 -1.45
CA LEU A 510 25.05 39.78 -0.25
C LEU A 510 25.49 40.62 0.96
N THR A 511 24.52 41.08 1.74
CA THR A 511 24.78 41.81 2.98
C THR A 511 24.52 40.88 4.17
N VAL A 512 25.47 40.82 5.10
CA VAL A 512 25.29 40.11 6.38
C VAL A 512 25.41 41.12 7.52
N ASP A 513 24.28 41.42 8.18
CA ASP A 513 24.20 42.53 9.12
C ASP A 513 24.93 42.24 10.45
N THR A 514 24.81 41.02 10.99
CA THR A 514 25.27 40.72 12.37
C THR A 514 26.47 39.80 12.41
N TYR A 515 26.26 38.51 12.09
CA TYR A 515 27.29 37.48 12.16
C TYR A 515 27.11 36.50 11.03
N ALA A 516 28.19 35.91 10.55
CA ALA A 516 28.06 34.58 10.02
C ALA A 516 29.23 33.68 10.43
N GLN A 517 28.84 32.46 10.81
CA GLN A 517 29.61 31.60 11.71
C GLN A 517 29.45 30.16 11.24
N SER A 518 30.56 29.43 11.17
CA SER A 518 30.55 27.96 11.10
C SER A 518 30.54 27.40 12.51
N TRP A 519 29.57 26.53 12.81
CA TRP A 519 29.53 25.77 14.05
C TRP A 519 29.88 24.34 13.70
N TYR A 520 30.92 23.76 14.31
CA TYR A 520 31.15 22.33 14.24
C TYR A 520 31.05 21.74 15.65
N GLU A 521 30.33 20.63 15.74
CA GLU A 521 30.18 19.89 16.99
C GLU A 521 31.28 18.82 17.06
N THR A 522 32.11 18.86 18.10
CA THR A 522 33.06 17.77 18.38
C THR A 522 32.91 17.38 19.84
N GLY A 523 32.28 16.24 20.09
CA GLY A 523 32.06 15.71 21.45
C GLY A 523 31.10 16.55 22.30
N GLY A 524 30.01 17.08 21.72
CA GLY A 524 29.00 17.85 22.45
C GLY A 524 29.42 19.26 22.87
N LYS A 525 30.60 19.73 22.43
CA LYS A 525 31.06 21.12 22.63
C LYS A 525 31.06 21.87 21.31
N TYR A 526 30.41 23.03 21.30
CA TYR A 526 30.39 23.96 20.18
C TYR A 526 31.63 24.85 20.23
N TRP A 527 32.50 24.72 19.24
CA TRP A 527 33.67 25.58 19.08
C TRP A 527 33.40 26.59 17.96
N MET A 528 33.67 27.88 18.24
CA MET A 528 33.61 28.93 17.23
C MET A 528 34.96 28.99 16.49
N THR A 529 34.99 28.68 15.20
CA THR A 529 36.16 28.98 14.34
C THR A 529 35.91 30.17 13.43
N ASN A 530 36.98 30.94 13.18
CA ASN A 530 37.05 32.11 12.31
C ASN A 530 37.12 31.71 10.80
N PRO A 531 36.99 32.67 9.88
CA PRO A 531 35.81 33.00 9.09
C PRO A 531 35.57 32.07 7.87
N TYR A 532 34.30 31.93 7.48
CA TYR A 532 33.79 31.59 6.13
C TYR A 532 34.66 30.69 5.22
N ASP A 533 34.27 29.43 5.01
CA ASP A 533 34.74 28.72 3.80
C ASP A 533 33.91 29.17 2.61
N ALA A 534 34.40 30.17 1.88
CA ALA A 534 33.72 30.75 0.74
C ALA A 534 33.35 29.73 -0.35
N ARG A 535 33.97 28.53 -0.38
CA ARG A 535 33.75 27.49 -1.42
C ARG A 535 32.33 26.95 -1.51
N SER A 536 31.53 27.12 -0.47
CA SER A 536 30.20 26.52 -0.36
C SER A 536 29.06 27.53 -0.63
N LEU A 537 29.40 28.70 -1.18
CA LEU A 537 28.51 29.77 -1.66
C LEU A 537 28.62 29.82 -3.18
N VAL A 538 27.64 29.29 -3.90
CA VAL A 538 27.64 29.23 -5.36
C VAL A 538 26.75 30.36 -5.90
N THR A 539 27.29 31.58 -5.94
CA THR A 539 26.57 32.79 -6.38
C THR A 539 27.30 33.50 -7.53
N PRO A 540 27.17 33.03 -8.79
CA PRO A 540 28.02 33.47 -9.91
C PRO A 540 27.81 34.94 -10.34
N ALA A 541 26.76 35.61 -9.87
CA ALA A 541 26.47 37.01 -10.19
C ALA A 541 26.88 38.00 -9.09
N LEU A 542 27.55 37.54 -8.03
CA LEU A 542 27.77 38.33 -6.81
C LEU A 542 28.86 39.40 -7.02
N GLU A 543 28.45 40.66 -7.05
CA GLU A 543 29.29 41.85 -7.27
C GLU A 543 29.81 42.43 -5.93
N VAL A 544 29.01 42.39 -4.85
CA VAL A 544 29.32 43.05 -3.56
C VAL A 544 28.95 42.18 -2.35
N VAL A 545 29.88 42.03 -1.39
CA VAL A 545 29.57 41.51 -0.04
C VAL A 545 29.79 42.60 0.99
N ASN A 546 28.72 42.98 1.70
CA ASN A 546 28.78 43.91 2.82
C ASN A 546 28.60 43.13 4.12
N ALA A 547 29.68 42.86 4.84
CA ALA A 547 29.60 42.30 6.19
C ALA A 547 29.78 43.44 7.20
N GLY A 548 28.81 43.66 8.10
CA GLY A 548 28.88 44.67 9.16
C GLY A 548 29.95 44.42 10.24
N LEU A 549 30.89 43.50 10.00
CA LEU A 549 31.91 43.06 10.95
C LEU A 549 33.09 44.04 10.95
N ARG A 550 33.66 44.30 12.15
CA ARG A 550 34.93 45.03 12.33
C ARG A 550 35.99 44.49 11.36
N SER A 551 36.22 45.23 10.27
CA SER A 551 37.31 45.09 9.30
C SER A 551 37.90 43.68 9.21
N VAL A 552 37.14 42.72 8.69
CA VAL A 552 37.78 41.69 7.88
C VAL A 552 38.33 42.48 6.69
N ALA A 553 39.65 42.54 6.54
CA ALA A 553 40.27 43.28 5.46
C ALA A 553 39.58 42.85 4.16
N THR A 554 38.87 43.79 3.53
CA THR A 554 38.26 43.60 2.21
C THR A 554 39.29 43.14 1.18
N ASP A 555 40.57 43.39 1.48
CA ASP A 555 41.74 43.03 0.70
C ASP A 555 42.05 41.52 0.71
N ASP A 556 41.56 40.77 1.72
CA ASP A 556 41.71 39.30 1.80
C ASP A 556 40.48 38.54 1.26
N TRP A 557 39.37 39.25 1.03
CA TRP A 557 38.23 38.71 0.28
C TRP A 557 38.50 38.91 -1.21
N SER A 558 39.39 38.10 -1.78
CA SER A 558 39.13 37.68 -3.16
C SER A 558 37.86 36.87 -3.08
N PRO A 559 36.71 37.32 -3.64
CA PRO A 559 35.65 36.36 -3.91
C PRO A 559 36.37 35.18 -4.57
N PRO A 560 36.14 33.92 -4.14
CA PRO A 560 36.46 32.83 -5.04
C PRO A 560 35.80 33.29 -6.33
N ALA A 561 36.58 33.51 -7.38
CA ALA A 561 36.04 33.81 -8.68
C ALA A 561 35.21 32.57 -9.00
N PHE A 562 33.96 32.58 -8.55
CA PHE A 562 33.02 31.53 -8.87
C PHE A 562 32.93 31.70 -10.36
N PRO A 563 33.33 30.67 -11.12
CA PRO A 563 33.27 30.77 -12.55
C PRO A 563 31.83 31.17 -12.82
N GLU A 564 31.65 32.31 -13.51
CA GLU A 564 30.36 32.71 -14.05
C GLU A 564 29.70 31.46 -14.65
N TYR A 565 28.38 31.47 -14.83
CA TYR A 565 27.79 30.49 -15.73
C TYR A 565 28.45 30.67 -17.08
N ARG A 566 29.50 29.89 -17.27
CA ARG A 566 30.44 30.09 -18.35
C ARG A 566 30.08 29.05 -19.37
N THR A 567 29.85 29.55 -20.56
CA THR A 567 29.85 28.71 -21.72
C THR A 567 31.30 28.60 -22.16
N VAL A 568 31.88 27.42 -22.03
CA VAL A 568 33.20 27.13 -22.61
C VAL A 568 32.99 26.32 -23.86
N THR A 569 33.72 26.68 -24.91
CA THR A 569 33.65 25.98 -26.19
C THR A 569 34.93 25.17 -26.38
N TRP A 570 34.80 23.94 -26.86
CA TRP A 570 35.96 23.17 -27.30
C TRP A 570 36.59 23.82 -28.53
N ASP A 571 37.84 24.23 -28.42
CA ASP A 571 38.61 24.87 -29.51
C ASP A 571 39.79 24.02 -29.99
N GLY A 572 40.16 22.96 -29.25
CA GLY A 572 41.25 22.06 -29.60
C GLY A 572 42.64 22.71 -29.55
N GLY A 573 42.83 23.81 -28.82
CA GLY A 573 44.07 24.58 -28.76
C GLY A 573 45.30 23.79 -28.30
N ALA A 574 45.12 22.66 -27.60
CA ALA A 574 46.22 21.81 -27.18
C ALA A 574 46.72 20.84 -28.29
N GLY A 575 45.98 20.72 -29.39
CA GLY A 575 46.25 19.72 -30.43
C GLY A 575 46.01 18.27 -30.00
N THR A 576 45.34 18.07 -28.87
CA THR A 576 44.91 16.76 -28.36
C THR A 576 43.38 16.66 -28.39
N ASN A 577 42.83 15.46 -28.23
CA ASN A 577 41.39 15.26 -28.09
C ASN A 577 40.98 14.98 -26.63
N ARG A 578 41.81 15.33 -25.65
CA ARG A 578 41.60 14.99 -24.24
C ARG A 578 40.85 16.09 -23.49
N TRP A 579 39.78 15.71 -22.79
CA TRP A 579 38.98 16.60 -21.94
C TRP A 579 39.81 17.28 -20.86
N THR A 580 40.74 16.55 -20.26
CA THR A 580 41.62 17.01 -19.17
C THR A 580 42.75 17.93 -19.60
N ASP A 581 42.89 18.20 -20.90
CA ASP A 581 43.84 19.18 -21.41
C ASP A 581 43.17 20.56 -21.44
N SER A 582 43.57 21.43 -20.52
CA SER A 582 42.88 22.70 -20.31
C SER A 582 42.95 23.61 -21.53
N ALA A 583 44.01 23.49 -22.35
CA ALA A 583 44.21 24.27 -23.57
C ALA A 583 43.30 23.85 -24.74
N ASN A 584 42.44 22.84 -24.57
CA ASN A 584 41.38 22.50 -25.54
C ASN A 584 40.07 23.28 -25.33
N TRP A 585 40.01 24.15 -24.33
CA TRP A 585 38.83 24.93 -23.98
C TRP A 585 39.10 26.41 -24.23
N SER A 586 38.09 27.13 -24.71
CA SER A 586 38.19 28.55 -25.10
C SER A 586 38.68 29.52 -24.02
N ASP A 587 38.74 29.10 -22.76
CA ASP A 587 39.27 29.87 -21.63
C ASP A 587 40.53 29.25 -21.00
N ASP A 588 41.14 28.27 -21.67
CA ASP A 588 42.28 27.47 -21.23
C ASP A 588 42.08 26.81 -19.85
N ARG A 589 40.82 26.50 -19.46
CA ARG A 589 40.46 25.89 -18.17
C ARG A 589 39.49 24.73 -18.34
N LEU A 590 39.63 23.72 -17.48
CA LEU A 590 38.72 22.57 -17.47
C LEU A 590 37.29 22.98 -17.08
N PRO A 591 36.25 22.46 -17.76
CA PRO A 591 34.86 22.64 -17.36
C PRO A 591 34.58 22.11 -15.95
N GLY A 592 33.73 22.82 -15.20
CA GLY A 592 33.32 22.43 -13.84
C GLY A 592 31.80 22.42 -13.65
N PRO A 593 31.29 22.13 -12.44
CA PRO A 593 29.86 21.93 -12.15
C PRO A 593 28.90 23.01 -12.64
N ASN A 594 29.38 24.25 -12.77
CA ASN A 594 28.59 25.41 -13.21
C ASN A 594 28.80 25.78 -14.69
N THR A 595 29.58 24.98 -15.42
CA THR A 595 29.97 25.25 -16.81
C THR A 595 29.01 24.58 -17.78
N SER A 596 28.52 25.34 -18.76
CA SER A 596 27.83 24.78 -19.94
C SER A 596 28.87 24.55 -21.02
N VAL A 597 28.99 23.30 -21.46
CA VAL A 597 30.00 22.90 -22.45
C VAL A 597 29.38 22.89 -23.83
N ILE A 598 30.03 23.52 -24.81
CA ILE A 598 29.68 23.43 -26.23
C ILE A 598 30.85 22.81 -26.98
N ILE A 599 30.62 21.70 -27.67
CA ILE A 599 31.60 21.07 -28.55
C ILE A 599 31.04 21.16 -29.96
N ASN A 600 31.54 22.12 -30.73
CA ASN A 600 31.15 22.29 -32.13
C ASN A 600 31.74 21.15 -32.99
N ALA A 601 31.16 20.93 -34.18
CA ALA A 601 31.73 19.98 -35.13
C ALA A 601 33.13 20.44 -35.59
N GLN A 602 34.13 19.57 -35.45
CA GLN A 602 35.53 19.76 -35.78
C GLN A 602 35.95 18.72 -36.84
N PRO A 603 36.19 19.12 -38.10
CA PRO A 603 36.50 18.18 -39.19
C PRO A 603 37.72 17.28 -38.96
N ALA A 604 38.61 17.70 -38.06
CA ALA A 604 39.87 17.02 -37.76
C ALA A 604 39.76 16.00 -36.60
N LEU A 605 38.67 16.01 -35.83
CA LEU A 605 38.50 15.12 -34.68
C LEU A 605 37.48 14.03 -35.00
N SER A 606 37.80 12.80 -34.64
CA SER A 606 36.87 11.67 -34.74
C SER A 606 36.08 11.43 -33.45
N GLU A 607 36.59 11.91 -32.31
CA GLU A 607 35.95 11.83 -30.99
C GLU A 607 36.67 12.73 -29.96
N ILE A 608 35.94 13.16 -28.92
CA ILE A 608 36.49 13.79 -27.71
C ILE A 608 36.62 12.76 -26.59
N LEU A 609 37.81 12.60 -26.04
CA LEU A 609 38.13 11.67 -24.96
C LEU A 609 37.94 12.33 -23.58
N ILE A 610 36.90 11.92 -22.85
CA ILE A 610 36.73 12.22 -21.43
C ILE A 610 37.47 11.14 -20.64
N ASP A 611 38.59 11.52 -20.02
CA ASP A 611 39.52 10.61 -19.36
C ASP A 611 39.58 10.78 -17.82
N ALA A 612 38.71 11.62 -17.26
CA ALA A 612 38.54 11.80 -15.82
C ALA A 612 37.07 12.03 -15.45
N ASN A 613 36.76 11.87 -14.15
CA ASN A 613 35.46 12.29 -13.61
C ASN A 613 35.22 13.77 -13.92
N ALA A 614 34.05 14.07 -14.47
CA ALA A 614 33.66 15.42 -14.82
C ALA A 614 32.25 15.72 -14.31
N ASN A 615 32.07 16.93 -13.80
CA ASN A 615 30.78 17.46 -13.41
C ASN A 615 30.59 18.73 -14.20
N VAL A 616 29.51 18.84 -14.97
CA VAL A 616 29.17 20.05 -15.72
C VAL A 616 27.71 20.39 -15.50
N ARG A 617 27.35 21.63 -15.81
CA ARG A 617 25.98 22.08 -15.74
C ARG A 617 25.17 21.36 -16.81
N SER A 618 25.52 21.64 -18.06
CA SER A 618 24.95 21.07 -19.27
C SER A 618 26.04 20.85 -20.32
N ILE A 619 25.74 20.02 -21.32
CA ILE A 619 26.62 19.79 -22.47
C ILE A 619 25.82 19.78 -23.77
N GLU A 620 26.32 20.46 -24.79
CA GLU A 620 25.90 20.31 -26.19
C GLU A 620 27.11 19.85 -27.00
N SER A 621 27.07 18.64 -27.58
CA SER A 621 28.17 18.10 -28.37
C SER A 621 27.73 17.72 -29.77
N HIS A 622 28.38 18.30 -30.78
CA HIS A 622 28.28 17.92 -32.19
C HIS A 622 29.36 16.92 -32.60
N GLU A 623 30.29 16.61 -31.70
CA GLU A 623 31.29 15.56 -31.88
C GLU A 623 30.96 14.31 -31.03
N PRO A 624 31.35 13.11 -31.48
CA PRO A 624 31.22 11.90 -30.67
C PRO A 624 32.00 12.04 -29.37
N LEU A 625 31.39 11.66 -28.25
CA LEU A 625 32.08 11.61 -26.96
C LEU A 625 32.55 10.19 -26.66
N ARG A 626 33.76 10.06 -26.12
CA ARG A 626 34.29 8.81 -25.59
C ARG A 626 34.69 8.98 -24.14
N LEU A 627 33.98 8.32 -23.22
CA LEU A 627 34.36 8.27 -21.82
C LEU A 627 35.20 7.01 -21.61
N LYS A 628 36.46 7.18 -21.18
CA LYS A 628 37.38 6.06 -20.96
C LYS A 628 38.23 6.31 -19.71
N ALA A 629 38.11 5.44 -18.72
CA ALA A 629 39.01 5.45 -17.58
C ALA A 629 40.48 5.26 -18.02
N VAL A 630 41.40 6.08 -17.49
CA VAL A 630 42.84 5.96 -17.76
C VAL A 630 43.43 4.70 -17.11
N MET A 631 42.93 4.35 -15.93
CA MET A 631 43.30 3.13 -15.21
C MET A 631 42.13 2.14 -15.24
N ALA A 632 42.44 0.88 -15.54
CA ALA A 632 41.47 -0.20 -15.37
C ALA A 632 40.94 -0.20 -13.92
N ASN A 633 39.64 -0.46 -13.74
CA ASN A 633 38.94 -0.50 -12.45
C ASN A 633 38.74 0.86 -11.74
N SER A 634 38.99 2.00 -12.40
CA SER A 634 38.64 3.32 -11.86
C SER A 634 37.55 3.97 -12.73
N PRO A 635 36.28 3.51 -12.63
CA PRO A 635 35.25 3.97 -13.52
C PRO A 635 35.07 5.48 -13.41
N ILE A 636 35.01 6.16 -14.55
CA ILE A 636 34.78 7.60 -14.59
C ILE A 636 33.30 7.89 -14.82
N THR A 637 32.83 9.00 -14.26
CA THR A 637 31.45 9.47 -14.41
C THR A 637 31.44 10.89 -14.96
N LEU A 638 30.62 11.12 -15.99
CA LEU A 638 30.21 12.45 -16.41
C LEU A 638 28.84 12.76 -15.78
N ASN A 639 28.79 13.68 -14.81
CA ASN A 639 27.53 14.14 -14.21
C ASN A 639 27.07 15.45 -14.85
N LEU A 640 25.79 15.48 -15.24
CA LEU A 640 25.06 16.66 -15.67
C LEU A 640 24.14 17.10 -14.54
N LEU A 641 24.26 18.35 -14.11
CA LEU A 641 23.68 18.81 -12.86
C LEU A 641 22.48 19.75 -13.02
N SER A 642 22.28 20.38 -14.19
CA SER A 642 21.06 21.16 -14.47
C SER A 642 20.90 21.53 -15.94
N GLY A 643 19.65 21.76 -16.36
CA GLY A 643 19.34 22.23 -17.71
C GLY A 643 19.34 21.11 -18.75
N ALA A 644 19.07 21.48 -20.00
CA ALA A 644 19.03 20.56 -21.12
C ALA A 644 20.43 20.33 -21.68
N SER A 645 20.76 19.07 -21.92
CA SER A 645 21.99 18.63 -22.56
C SER A 645 21.68 17.75 -23.76
N ILE A 646 22.50 17.84 -24.81
CA ILE A 646 22.29 17.12 -26.07
C ILE A 646 23.64 16.63 -26.61
N LEU A 647 23.73 15.34 -26.96
CA LEU A 647 24.83 14.78 -27.73
C LEU A 647 24.31 14.42 -29.12
N HIS A 648 24.75 15.13 -30.16
CA HIS A 648 24.27 14.95 -31.53
C HIS A 648 24.95 13.80 -32.28
N ALA A 649 26.19 13.44 -31.92
CA ALA A 649 27.06 12.59 -32.74
C ALA A 649 27.47 11.26 -32.09
N GLY A 650 26.73 10.79 -31.09
CA GLY A 650 26.95 9.50 -30.44
C GLY A 650 27.82 9.57 -29.19
N LEU A 651 27.94 8.41 -28.54
CA LEU A 651 28.61 8.23 -27.25
C LEU A 651 29.31 6.87 -27.21
N THR A 652 30.54 6.81 -26.73
CA THR A 652 31.23 5.56 -26.43
C THR A 652 31.58 5.52 -24.95
N LEU A 653 31.11 4.51 -24.23
CA LEU A 653 31.43 4.30 -22.81
C LEU A 653 32.41 3.13 -22.66
N LYS A 654 33.58 3.39 -22.07
CA LYS A 654 34.56 2.38 -21.70
C LYS A 654 34.92 2.50 -20.22
N ASP A 655 34.42 1.56 -19.42
CA ASP A 655 34.53 1.62 -17.96
C ASP A 655 34.02 2.96 -17.40
N ALA A 656 32.87 3.43 -17.89
CA ALA A 656 32.37 4.75 -17.57
C ALA A 656 30.84 4.83 -17.49
N THR A 657 30.36 5.78 -16.69
CA THR A 657 28.94 6.09 -16.52
C THR A 657 28.64 7.51 -16.98
N ILE A 658 27.51 7.70 -17.65
CA ILE A 658 26.92 9.03 -17.86
C ILE A 658 25.70 9.19 -16.95
N ALA A 659 25.63 10.31 -16.23
CA ALA A 659 24.62 10.53 -15.21
C ALA A 659 23.96 11.90 -15.35
N THR A 660 22.63 11.94 -15.20
CA THR A 660 21.87 13.17 -14.96
C THR A 660 21.43 13.20 -13.49
N ARG A 661 21.44 14.39 -12.87
CA ARG A 661 21.05 14.59 -11.47
C ARG A 661 20.12 15.79 -11.32
N PHE A 662 19.26 15.72 -10.32
CA PHE A 662 18.33 16.77 -9.90
C PHE A 662 17.21 17.06 -10.90
N SER A 663 16.10 17.54 -10.34
CA SER A 663 14.90 17.87 -11.10
C SER A 663 15.17 19.00 -12.10
N GLY A 664 14.69 18.83 -13.34
CA GLY A 664 14.87 19.79 -14.43
C GLY A 664 16.15 19.61 -15.25
N THR A 665 16.98 18.59 -14.95
CA THR A 665 18.09 18.17 -15.80
C THR A 665 17.61 17.17 -16.85
N THR A 666 17.94 17.41 -18.12
CA THR A 666 17.66 16.46 -19.21
C THR A 666 18.92 16.19 -20.03
N LEU A 667 19.06 14.96 -20.54
CA LEU A 667 20.08 14.59 -21.51
C LEU A 667 19.45 13.82 -22.66
N ASP A 668 19.62 14.31 -23.88
CA ASP A 668 19.28 13.60 -25.12
C ASP A 668 20.55 13.12 -25.82
N ILE A 669 20.68 11.81 -26.04
CA ILE A 669 21.79 11.21 -26.78
C ILE A 669 21.29 10.73 -28.13
N TYR A 670 21.74 11.39 -29.19
CA TYR A 670 21.57 11.00 -30.60
C TYR A 670 22.84 10.35 -31.13
N GLY A 671 22.72 9.66 -32.26
CA GLY A 671 23.81 8.86 -32.85
C GLY A 671 24.02 7.53 -32.14
N SER A 672 24.93 6.71 -32.69
CA SER A 672 25.19 5.37 -32.14
C SER A 672 25.83 5.48 -30.75
N THR A 673 25.23 4.83 -29.75
CA THR A 673 25.90 4.62 -28.46
C THR A 673 26.60 3.27 -28.45
N LYS A 674 27.91 3.27 -28.19
CA LYS A 674 28.74 2.08 -28.10
C LYS A 674 29.19 1.87 -26.65
N LEU A 675 29.27 0.62 -26.24
CA LEU A 675 29.81 0.24 -24.96
C LEU A 675 31.04 -0.63 -25.22
N GLU A 676 32.14 -0.39 -24.52
CA GLU A 676 33.37 -1.18 -24.64
C GLU A 676 33.84 -1.63 -23.26
N GLY A 677 33.99 -2.94 -23.04
CA GLY A 677 34.48 -3.46 -21.77
C GLY A 677 36.01 -3.39 -21.67
N ALA A 678 36.56 -3.14 -20.48
CA ALA A 678 37.90 -3.61 -20.18
C ALA A 678 37.86 -5.13 -19.97
N VAL A 679 38.37 -5.89 -20.93
CA VAL A 679 38.71 -7.29 -20.69
C VAL A 679 39.93 -7.30 -19.76
N SER A 680 39.72 -7.33 -18.45
CA SER A 680 40.80 -7.54 -17.48
C SER A 680 41.22 -9.01 -17.51
N ALA A 681 41.99 -9.38 -18.53
CA ALA A 681 42.60 -10.71 -18.65
C ALA A 681 43.76 -10.88 -17.67
N ASN A 682 43.49 -10.91 -16.36
CA ASN A 682 44.47 -11.41 -15.39
C ASN A 682 44.09 -12.85 -14.98
N PRO A 683 44.44 -13.87 -15.79
CA PRO A 683 44.00 -15.25 -15.60
C PRO A 683 44.52 -15.94 -14.32
N GLY A 684 45.31 -15.24 -13.49
CA GLY A 684 45.92 -15.80 -12.28
C GLY A 684 45.16 -15.59 -10.96
N VAL A 685 44.12 -14.74 -10.91
CA VAL A 685 43.37 -14.50 -9.67
C VAL A 685 42.04 -15.24 -9.75
N LEU A 686 41.90 -16.32 -8.97
CA LEU A 686 40.73 -17.20 -9.00
C LEU A 686 39.45 -16.58 -8.42
N TYR A 687 39.55 -15.45 -7.70
CA TYR A 687 38.42 -14.71 -7.14
C TYR A 687 38.79 -13.23 -6.89
N PRO A 688 38.96 -12.37 -7.92
CA PRO A 688 39.13 -10.95 -7.64
C PRO A 688 37.79 -10.43 -7.12
N VAL A 689 37.73 -10.14 -5.81
CA VAL A 689 36.67 -9.36 -5.13
C VAL A 689 36.70 -7.88 -5.58
N LEU A 690 37.32 -7.59 -6.73
CA LEU A 690 37.35 -6.26 -7.29
C LEU A 690 36.02 -6.08 -8.03
N ALA A 691 35.16 -5.24 -7.46
CA ALA A 691 33.89 -4.86 -8.07
C ALA A 691 34.15 -4.45 -9.53
N PRO A 692 33.54 -5.10 -10.53
CA PRO A 692 33.74 -4.76 -11.93
C PRO A 692 33.44 -3.27 -12.15
N SER A 693 34.24 -2.63 -13.01
CA SER A 693 33.98 -1.27 -13.46
C SER A 693 32.59 -1.21 -14.10
N LYS A 694 31.69 -0.45 -13.47
CA LYS A 694 30.32 -0.30 -13.96
C LYS A 694 30.31 0.62 -15.18
N ILE A 695 29.87 0.10 -16.33
CA ILE A 695 29.52 0.91 -17.49
C ILE A 695 28.03 1.16 -17.43
N GLY A 696 27.57 2.40 -17.59
CA GLY A 696 26.15 2.63 -17.36
C GLY A 696 25.57 3.99 -17.67
N PHE A 697 24.26 4.06 -17.43
CA PHE A 697 23.43 5.24 -17.56
C PHE A 697 22.71 5.45 -16.23
N THR A 698 22.69 6.68 -15.73
CA THR A 698 22.00 7.01 -14.47
C THR A 698 21.13 8.25 -14.62
N ALA A 699 19.87 8.15 -14.22
CA ALA A 699 18.98 9.28 -13.98
C ALA A 699 18.62 9.32 -12.49
N SER A 700 18.72 10.50 -11.85
CA SER A 700 18.51 10.62 -10.41
C SER A 700 17.84 11.92 -9.98
N ASP A 701 17.07 11.87 -8.89
CA ASP A 701 16.46 13.03 -8.23
C ASP A 701 15.55 13.88 -9.14
N GLY A 702 14.77 13.25 -10.02
CA GLY A 702 13.83 13.90 -10.92
C GLY A 702 14.40 14.27 -12.30
N SER A 703 15.59 13.78 -12.64
CA SER A 703 16.26 14.05 -13.93
C SER A 703 15.89 13.05 -15.02
N TRP A 704 16.00 13.45 -16.29
CA TRP A 704 15.63 12.60 -17.44
C TRP A 704 16.83 12.33 -18.36
N LEU A 705 16.94 11.10 -18.88
CA LEU A 705 17.97 10.67 -19.83
C LEU A 705 17.36 9.86 -20.97
N PHE A 706 17.56 10.31 -22.21
CA PHE A 706 17.07 9.67 -23.43
C PHE A 706 18.24 9.18 -24.30
N VAL A 707 18.16 7.95 -24.80
CA VAL A 707 19.15 7.37 -25.72
C VAL A 707 18.47 6.93 -27.02
N HIS A 708 18.44 7.82 -28.01
CA HIS A 708 17.53 7.74 -29.16
C HIS A 708 17.90 6.65 -30.18
N ASP A 709 19.13 6.62 -30.68
CA ASP A 709 19.48 5.87 -31.90
C ASP A 709 20.19 4.53 -31.63
N THR A 710 20.20 4.07 -30.38
CA THR A 710 20.90 2.84 -30.01
C THR A 710 19.95 1.65 -30.08
N SER A 711 20.08 0.84 -31.14
CA SER A 711 19.24 -0.33 -31.35
C SER A 711 19.76 -1.60 -30.69
N LYS A 712 21.06 -1.67 -30.38
CA LYS A 712 21.71 -2.86 -29.84
C LYS A 712 22.90 -2.49 -28.96
N PHE A 713 23.08 -3.23 -27.86
CA PHE A 713 24.37 -3.33 -27.17
C PHE A 713 25.06 -4.66 -27.56
N ASP A 714 26.29 -4.55 -28.09
CA ASP A 714 27.06 -5.67 -28.66
C ASP A 714 27.83 -6.50 -27.60
N PRO A 715 28.15 -7.76 -27.93
CA PRO A 715 28.88 -8.68 -27.04
C PRO A 715 30.32 -8.21 -26.78
N GLY A 716 30.82 -8.47 -25.56
CA GLY A 716 32.17 -8.06 -25.11
C GLY A 716 32.19 -7.15 -23.87
N LEU A 717 31.03 -6.87 -23.28
CA LEU A 717 30.91 -6.20 -21.99
C LEU A 717 30.86 -7.19 -20.84
N ILE A 718 31.47 -6.79 -19.72
CA ILE A 718 31.39 -7.55 -18.47
C ILE A 718 30.27 -7.01 -17.58
N ASP A 719 29.94 -5.72 -17.63
CA ASP A 719 28.93 -5.14 -16.74
C ASP A 719 28.23 -3.91 -17.34
N LEU A 720 26.90 -3.93 -17.42
CA LEU A 720 26.02 -2.83 -17.84
C LEU A 720 25.05 -2.47 -16.69
N ASP A 721 25.09 -1.23 -16.19
CA ASP A 721 24.19 -0.70 -15.14
C ASP A 721 23.30 0.41 -15.72
N ILE A 722 22.00 0.15 -15.89
CA ILE A 722 20.98 1.13 -16.27
C ILE A 722 20.14 1.44 -15.03
N ARG A 723 20.24 2.68 -14.55
CA ARG A 723 19.71 3.07 -13.25
C ARG A 723 18.85 4.33 -13.31
N SER A 724 17.66 4.29 -12.71
CA SER A 724 16.77 5.42 -12.53
C SER A 724 16.35 5.47 -11.06
N THR A 725 16.64 6.54 -10.32
CA THR A 725 16.37 6.62 -8.86
C THR A 725 15.76 7.95 -8.45
N GLY A 726 14.78 7.93 -7.54
CA GLY A 726 14.17 9.15 -7.01
C GLY A 726 12.98 9.64 -7.84
N GLY A 727 12.04 10.30 -7.16
CA GLY A 727 10.73 10.60 -7.71
C GLY A 727 10.80 11.45 -8.98
N GLY A 728 10.22 10.95 -10.07
CA GLY A 728 10.15 11.64 -11.36
C GLY A 728 11.38 11.47 -12.25
N SER A 729 12.39 10.70 -11.81
CA SER A 729 13.54 10.33 -12.65
C SER A 729 13.10 9.40 -13.78
N ARG A 730 13.64 9.61 -14.99
CA ARG A 730 13.29 8.82 -16.17
C ARG A 730 14.49 8.46 -17.02
N LEU A 731 14.54 7.21 -17.47
CA LEU A 731 15.56 6.73 -18.38
C LEU A 731 14.90 5.99 -19.54
N ILE A 732 15.08 6.48 -20.77
CA ILE A 732 14.27 6.06 -21.92
C ILE A 732 15.17 5.65 -23.10
N PHE A 733 15.00 4.42 -23.58
CA PHE A 733 15.67 3.89 -24.78
C PHE A 733 14.64 3.58 -25.87
N PRO A 734 14.17 4.58 -26.65
CA PRO A 734 13.06 4.39 -27.58
C PRO A 734 13.36 3.44 -28.74
N SER A 735 14.64 3.16 -29.05
CA SER A 735 15.03 2.30 -30.18
C SER A 735 15.74 0.99 -29.77
N LEU A 736 16.08 0.80 -28.49
CA LEU A 736 16.86 -0.35 -28.04
C LEU A 736 16.05 -1.63 -28.22
N ALA A 737 16.49 -2.49 -29.14
CA ALA A 737 15.82 -3.73 -29.50
C ALA A 737 16.49 -4.97 -28.90
N THR A 738 17.79 -4.91 -28.65
CA THR A 738 18.57 -6.06 -28.17
C THR A 738 19.66 -5.66 -27.18
N ILE A 739 19.72 -6.36 -26.06
CA ILE A 739 20.88 -6.40 -25.16
C ILE A 739 21.49 -7.80 -25.28
N ALA A 740 22.70 -7.93 -25.81
CA ALA A 740 23.35 -9.22 -26.00
C ALA A 740 24.79 -9.17 -25.50
N LEU A 741 24.99 -9.46 -24.21
CA LEU A 741 26.28 -9.31 -23.53
C LEU A 741 27.00 -10.65 -23.26
N GLU A 742 26.43 -11.79 -23.67
CA GLU A 742 27.01 -13.11 -23.40
C GLU A 742 28.51 -13.19 -23.76
N THR A 743 29.33 -13.54 -22.78
CA THR A 743 30.75 -13.85 -22.99
C THR A 743 30.92 -15.34 -23.31
N PRO A 744 31.82 -15.71 -24.24
CA PRO A 744 32.20 -17.11 -24.41
C PRO A 744 32.78 -17.64 -23.09
N ARG A 745 32.15 -18.67 -22.50
CA ARG A 745 32.43 -19.29 -21.18
C ARG A 745 33.87 -19.78 -20.91
N THR A 746 34.85 -19.44 -21.73
CA THR A 746 36.23 -19.92 -21.57
C THR A 746 36.99 -19.23 -20.43
N ASP A 747 36.50 -18.12 -19.89
CA ASP A 747 37.09 -17.39 -18.77
C ASP A 747 36.10 -17.18 -17.61
N ASN A 748 36.61 -16.94 -16.39
CA ASN A 748 35.79 -16.70 -15.19
C ASN A 748 35.04 -15.35 -15.22
N SER A 749 35.14 -14.59 -16.31
CA SER A 749 34.51 -13.27 -16.48
C SER A 749 33.06 -13.45 -16.88
N ARG A 750 32.13 -12.98 -16.04
CA ARG A 750 30.68 -13.08 -16.28
C ARG A 750 30.13 -11.74 -16.75
N SER A 751 29.35 -11.77 -17.81
CA SER A 751 28.57 -10.60 -18.24
C SER A 751 27.39 -10.35 -17.31
N ILE A 752 27.24 -9.12 -16.82
CA ILE A 752 26.16 -8.70 -15.92
C ILE A 752 25.36 -7.56 -16.57
N VAL A 753 24.04 -7.66 -16.56
CA VAL A 753 23.12 -6.55 -16.85
C VAL A 753 22.37 -6.19 -15.58
N ARG A 754 22.32 -4.92 -15.21
CA ARG A 754 21.50 -4.41 -14.10
C ARG A 754 20.52 -3.36 -14.61
N LEU A 755 19.24 -3.59 -14.36
CA LEU A 755 18.17 -2.61 -14.53
C LEU A 755 17.64 -2.27 -13.13
N THR A 756 17.79 -1.03 -12.70
CA THR A 756 17.39 -0.60 -11.34
C THR A 756 16.50 0.64 -11.43
N ALA A 757 15.23 0.49 -11.06
CA ALA A 757 14.28 1.59 -10.89
C ALA A 757 13.83 1.65 -9.42
N GLU A 758 14.11 2.76 -8.74
CA GLU A 758 13.81 2.92 -7.29
C GLU A 758 13.17 4.28 -6.97
N ASN A 759 12.27 4.30 -5.98
CA ASN A 759 11.65 5.50 -5.41
C ASN A 759 10.89 6.36 -6.45
N ARG A 760 9.92 5.76 -7.14
CA ARG A 760 9.07 6.36 -8.18
C ARG A 760 9.84 6.85 -9.40
N ALA A 761 10.84 6.07 -9.78
CA ALA A 761 11.60 6.26 -11.00
C ALA A 761 11.05 5.38 -12.12
N GLU A 762 11.42 5.70 -13.36
CA GLU A 762 10.95 5.00 -14.55
C GLU A 762 12.12 4.62 -15.46
N ILE A 763 12.09 3.38 -15.98
CA ILE A 763 12.91 2.93 -17.11
C ILE A 763 11.98 2.46 -18.23
N ASP A 764 12.07 3.04 -19.42
CA ASP A 764 11.25 2.68 -20.58
C ASP A 764 12.10 2.14 -21.74
N LEU A 765 11.81 0.89 -22.12
CA LEU A 765 12.49 0.07 -23.13
C LEU A 765 11.47 -0.45 -24.17
N PRO A 766 10.75 0.43 -24.88
CA PRO A 766 9.55 0.07 -25.63
C PRO A 766 9.80 -0.85 -26.83
N GLN A 767 11.06 -0.94 -27.29
CA GLN A 767 11.47 -1.77 -28.42
C GLN A 767 12.23 -3.03 -28.03
N LEU A 768 12.57 -3.21 -26.75
CA LEU A 768 13.45 -4.29 -26.32
C LEU A 768 12.77 -5.64 -26.55
N ARG A 769 13.38 -6.49 -27.37
CA ARG A 769 12.87 -7.82 -27.73
C ARG A 769 13.62 -8.95 -27.06
N THR A 770 14.93 -8.78 -26.90
CA THR A 770 15.83 -9.81 -26.39
C THR A 770 16.82 -9.21 -25.39
N MET A 771 17.03 -9.90 -24.28
CA MET A 771 18.00 -9.55 -23.25
C MET A 771 18.77 -10.82 -22.87
N THR A 772 20.06 -10.86 -23.17
CA THR A 772 20.93 -12.00 -22.87
C THR A 772 22.23 -11.55 -22.21
N ALA A 773 22.58 -12.20 -21.10
CA ALA A 773 23.81 -12.04 -20.33
C ALA A 773 24.03 -13.30 -19.47
N ASP A 774 25.18 -13.42 -18.81
CA ASP A 774 25.39 -14.51 -17.84
C ASP A 774 24.53 -14.34 -16.60
N LEU A 775 24.39 -13.09 -16.14
CA LEU A 775 23.54 -12.71 -15.03
C LEU A 775 22.78 -11.43 -15.37
N ILE A 776 21.46 -11.46 -15.21
CA ILE A 776 20.62 -10.27 -15.35
C ILE A 776 20.04 -9.95 -13.98
N TYR A 777 20.11 -8.70 -13.54
CA TYR A 777 19.46 -8.22 -12.33
C TYR A 777 18.42 -7.17 -12.71
N VAL A 778 17.18 -7.40 -12.34
CA VAL A 778 16.09 -6.42 -12.52
C VAL A 778 15.58 -6.09 -11.12
N THR A 779 15.69 -4.83 -10.71
CA THR A 779 15.21 -4.35 -9.41
C THR A 779 14.23 -3.22 -9.64
N ILE A 780 13.01 -3.40 -9.16
CA ILE A 780 11.91 -2.44 -9.23
C ILE A 780 11.43 -2.23 -7.80
N GLN A 781 11.63 -1.04 -7.25
CA GLN A 781 11.16 -0.69 -5.91
C GLN A 781 10.39 0.63 -5.94
N ASP A 782 9.10 0.55 -5.64
CA ASP A 782 8.12 1.62 -5.78
C ASP A 782 8.25 2.37 -7.12
N SER A 783 8.49 1.64 -8.22
CA SER A 783 8.91 2.21 -9.51
C SER A 783 8.41 1.41 -10.73
N TRP A 784 8.73 1.88 -11.95
CA TRP A 784 8.25 1.25 -13.17
C TRP A 784 9.40 0.88 -14.11
N ILE A 785 9.36 -0.35 -14.62
CA ILE A 785 10.13 -0.75 -15.80
C ILE A 785 9.16 -1.19 -16.90
N SER A 786 9.25 -0.57 -18.07
CA SER A 786 8.43 -0.90 -19.24
C SER A 786 9.28 -1.56 -20.32
N SER A 787 8.97 -2.80 -20.67
CA SER A 787 9.62 -3.56 -21.74
C SER A 787 8.60 -4.43 -22.49
N PRO A 788 7.54 -3.83 -23.09
CA PRO A 788 6.36 -4.54 -23.57
C PRO A 788 6.62 -5.54 -24.69
N ARG A 789 7.73 -5.38 -25.43
CA ARG A 789 8.14 -6.26 -26.54
C ARG A 789 9.13 -7.35 -26.14
N LEU A 790 9.51 -7.43 -24.86
CA LEU A 790 10.51 -8.39 -24.41
C LEU A 790 9.93 -9.80 -24.56
N THR A 791 10.50 -10.60 -25.45
CA THR A 791 9.96 -11.92 -25.79
C THR A 791 10.48 -13.03 -24.89
N GLY A 792 11.61 -12.81 -24.22
CA GLY A 792 12.09 -13.74 -23.22
C GLY A 792 13.33 -13.26 -22.49
N ILE A 793 13.54 -13.86 -21.33
CA ILE A 793 14.63 -13.56 -20.41
C ILE A 793 15.10 -14.86 -19.77
N SER A 794 16.40 -15.00 -19.59
CA SER A 794 16.99 -16.15 -18.91
C SER A 794 18.12 -15.71 -17.98
N ARG A 795 18.44 -16.55 -16.97
CA ARG A 795 19.53 -16.28 -16.02
C ARG A 795 19.35 -14.93 -15.30
N ALA A 796 18.12 -14.59 -14.96
CA ALA A 796 17.75 -13.30 -14.38
C ALA A 796 17.35 -13.43 -12.90
N SER A 797 17.77 -12.51 -12.06
CA SER A 797 17.23 -12.25 -10.73
C SER A 797 16.36 -11.00 -10.82
N ILE A 798 15.04 -11.19 -10.79
CA ILE A 798 14.03 -10.16 -10.91
C ILE A 798 13.41 -9.96 -9.53
N ARG A 799 13.47 -8.74 -9.00
CA ARG A 799 12.88 -8.34 -7.73
C ARG A 799 11.97 -7.14 -7.94
N ILE A 800 10.68 -7.32 -7.65
CA ILE A 800 9.63 -6.29 -7.72
C ILE A 800 9.10 -6.07 -6.31
N VAL A 801 9.21 -4.86 -5.78
CA VAL A 801 8.84 -4.50 -4.41
C VAL A 801 7.92 -3.29 -4.44
N ASP A 802 6.72 -3.44 -3.92
CA ASP A 802 5.83 -2.34 -3.57
C ASP A 802 5.80 -2.27 -2.05
N SER A 803 6.48 -1.26 -1.51
CA SER A 803 6.59 -1.07 -0.07
C SER A 803 5.36 -0.37 0.50
N THR A 804 4.51 0.18 -0.36
CA THR A 804 3.25 0.81 0.03
C THR A 804 2.13 -0.24 0.05
N ASN A 805 1.19 -0.07 0.97
CA ASN A 805 -0.01 -0.90 1.06
C ASN A 805 -1.23 0.02 1.03
N ASP A 806 -1.33 0.81 -0.04
CA ASP A 806 -2.31 1.88 -0.18
C ASP A 806 -3.38 1.58 -1.24
N GLY A 807 -3.37 0.37 -1.83
CA GLY A 807 -4.29 -0.03 -2.88
C GLY A 807 -3.87 0.47 -4.27
N ILE A 808 -2.76 1.19 -4.38
CA ILE A 808 -2.22 1.73 -5.62
C ILE A 808 -0.97 0.96 -5.98
N ARG A 809 -0.85 0.56 -7.23
CA ARG A 809 0.37 -0.07 -7.74
C ARG A 809 1.45 0.98 -7.96
N HIS A 810 2.42 1.05 -7.08
CA HIS A 810 3.62 1.89 -7.27
C HIS A 810 4.76 1.12 -7.93
N SER A 811 4.70 -0.22 -7.92
CA SER A 811 5.64 -1.08 -8.64
C SER A 811 5.04 -1.92 -9.76
N ASP A 812 5.63 -1.82 -10.96
CA ASP A 812 5.17 -2.58 -12.14
C ASP A 812 6.32 -2.97 -13.07
N TRP A 813 6.24 -4.18 -13.61
CA TRP A 813 7.01 -4.60 -14.77
C TRP A 813 6.11 -4.92 -15.97
N ILE A 814 6.13 -4.04 -16.97
CA ILE A 814 5.32 -4.24 -18.19
C ILE A 814 6.12 -5.09 -19.19
N ALA A 815 5.88 -6.40 -19.20
CA ALA A 815 6.51 -7.37 -20.10
C ALA A 815 5.49 -8.20 -20.91
N ASP A 816 4.55 -7.51 -21.58
CA ASP A 816 3.38 -8.11 -22.23
C ASP A 816 3.66 -9.21 -23.26
N GLU A 817 4.83 -9.21 -23.91
CA GLU A 817 5.24 -10.19 -24.91
C GLU A 817 6.14 -11.32 -24.37
N LEU A 818 6.37 -11.38 -23.05
CA LEU A 818 7.26 -12.39 -22.47
C LEU A 818 6.71 -13.80 -22.68
N THR A 819 7.46 -14.61 -23.44
CA THR A 819 7.10 -16.00 -23.79
C THR A 819 7.91 -17.05 -23.04
N TYR A 820 9.07 -16.70 -22.49
CA TYR A 820 9.85 -17.59 -21.63
C TYR A 820 10.57 -16.81 -20.53
N LEU A 821 10.60 -17.41 -19.34
CA LEU A 821 11.32 -16.96 -18.16
C LEU A 821 12.06 -18.17 -17.63
N THR A 822 13.32 -18.38 -18.02
CA THR A 822 14.05 -19.62 -17.69
C THR A 822 15.30 -19.37 -16.87
N ALA A 823 15.72 -20.35 -16.07
CA ALA A 823 16.96 -20.25 -15.27
C ALA A 823 17.02 -19.01 -14.37
N SER A 824 15.87 -18.53 -13.87
CA SER A 824 15.73 -17.20 -13.26
C SER A 824 15.19 -17.26 -11.83
N ILE A 825 15.34 -16.20 -11.05
CA ILE A 825 14.68 -16.01 -9.75
C ILE A 825 13.69 -14.86 -9.92
N LEU A 826 12.39 -15.11 -9.75
CA LEU A 826 11.38 -14.06 -9.70
C LEU A 826 10.94 -13.85 -8.25
N ARG A 827 11.11 -12.63 -7.73
CA ARG A 827 10.71 -12.22 -6.39
C ARG A 827 9.74 -11.05 -6.46
N THR A 828 8.58 -11.21 -5.84
CA THR A 828 7.55 -10.14 -5.71
C THR A 828 7.24 -9.93 -4.23
N GLU A 829 7.20 -8.67 -3.78
CA GLU A 829 6.98 -8.28 -2.39
C GLU A 829 6.01 -7.07 -2.32
N GLY A 830 4.83 -7.20 -1.71
CA GLY A 830 3.86 -6.10 -1.53
C GLY A 830 2.43 -6.42 -1.95
N GLU A 831 1.45 -5.92 -1.18
CA GLU A 831 0.00 -6.22 -1.31
C GLU A 831 -0.63 -5.74 -2.61
N ASP A 832 -0.08 -4.65 -3.16
CA ASP A 832 -0.58 -4.00 -4.36
C ASP A 832 -0.01 -4.61 -5.67
N ILE A 833 0.95 -5.54 -5.55
CA ILE A 833 1.53 -6.21 -6.72
C ILE A 833 0.60 -7.31 -7.23
N VAL A 834 0.16 -7.16 -8.47
CA VAL A 834 -0.56 -8.18 -9.24
C VAL A 834 0.11 -8.36 -10.61
N GLU A 835 0.88 -9.43 -10.76
CA GLU A 835 1.61 -9.74 -12.01
C GLU A 835 0.98 -10.90 -12.78
N SER A 836 0.80 -10.72 -14.09
CA SER A 836 0.29 -11.78 -14.97
C SER A 836 1.18 -12.00 -16.18
N PHE A 837 1.80 -13.18 -16.23
CA PHE A 837 2.69 -13.61 -17.30
C PHE A 837 1.92 -14.43 -18.34
N SER A 838 0.90 -13.82 -18.95
CA SER A 838 -0.11 -14.52 -19.75
C SER A 838 0.41 -15.26 -20.98
N LYS A 839 1.55 -14.83 -21.53
CA LYS A 839 2.17 -15.42 -22.71
C LYS A 839 3.35 -16.35 -22.38
N VAL A 840 3.79 -16.44 -21.13
CA VAL A 840 4.92 -17.28 -20.74
C VAL A 840 4.56 -18.76 -20.89
N LYS A 841 5.30 -19.44 -21.77
CA LYS A 841 5.16 -20.86 -22.12
C LYS A 841 6.10 -21.77 -21.36
N SER A 842 7.22 -21.25 -20.86
CA SER A 842 8.18 -22.02 -20.06
C SER A 842 8.68 -21.20 -18.87
N ILE A 843 8.70 -21.86 -17.71
CA ILE A 843 9.32 -21.40 -16.46
C ILE A 843 10.37 -22.39 -15.97
N ASP A 844 11.01 -23.10 -16.91
CA ASP A 844 12.03 -24.10 -16.60
C ASP A 844 13.23 -23.47 -15.90
N GLU A 845 13.74 -24.12 -14.85
CA GLU A 845 14.84 -23.61 -14.02
C GLU A 845 14.54 -22.26 -13.33
N THR A 846 13.27 -21.87 -13.22
CA THR A 846 12.90 -20.60 -12.57
C THR A 846 12.38 -20.81 -11.16
N GLU A 847 13.04 -20.21 -10.19
CA GLU A 847 12.58 -20.11 -8.80
C GLU A 847 11.61 -18.93 -8.67
N ILE A 848 10.50 -19.12 -7.96
CA ILE A 848 9.47 -18.09 -7.79
C ILE A 848 9.26 -17.86 -6.29
N ARG A 849 9.37 -16.61 -5.85
CA ARG A 849 9.13 -16.16 -4.48
C ARG A 849 8.09 -15.04 -4.49
N VAL A 850 6.97 -15.24 -3.81
CA VAL A 850 5.86 -14.30 -3.74
C VAL A 850 5.60 -13.98 -2.27
N THR A 851 5.69 -12.72 -1.88
CA THR A 851 5.48 -12.29 -0.48
C THR A 851 4.43 -11.20 -0.45
N ARG A 852 3.24 -11.52 0.06
CA ARG A 852 2.08 -10.61 0.08
C ARG A 852 1.67 -10.11 -1.31
N SER A 853 2.06 -10.76 -2.41
CA SER A 853 1.75 -10.34 -3.79
C SER A 853 0.94 -11.40 -4.54
N LYS A 854 0.44 -11.08 -5.75
CA LYS A 854 -0.31 -12.04 -6.58
C LYS A 854 0.38 -12.24 -7.93
N VAL A 855 0.71 -13.48 -8.29
CA VAL A 855 1.40 -13.82 -9.53
C VAL A 855 0.67 -14.93 -10.29
N TYR A 856 0.46 -14.75 -11.59
CA TYR A 856 -0.28 -15.67 -12.45
C TYR A 856 0.54 -16.12 -13.67
N PHE A 857 0.60 -17.43 -13.89
CA PHE A 857 1.15 -18.09 -15.08
C PHE A 857 0.05 -18.95 -15.75
N PRO A 858 -0.83 -18.36 -16.57
CA PRO A 858 -2.06 -19.02 -17.02
C PRO A 858 -1.87 -20.01 -18.18
N ALA A 859 -0.68 -20.10 -18.80
CA ALA A 859 -0.48 -20.86 -20.03
C ALA A 859 0.92 -21.46 -20.21
N VAL A 860 1.50 -22.02 -19.15
CA VAL A 860 2.78 -22.77 -19.21
C VAL A 860 2.54 -24.08 -19.97
N GLU A 861 3.43 -24.46 -20.86
CA GLU A 861 3.31 -25.73 -21.58
C GLU A 861 3.68 -26.89 -20.67
N LYS A 862 4.91 -26.92 -20.17
CA LYS A 862 5.44 -27.95 -19.29
C LYS A 862 6.44 -27.35 -18.32
N ILE A 863 6.51 -27.91 -17.11
CA ILE A 863 7.56 -27.62 -16.14
C ILE A 863 8.44 -28.86 -16.03
N ASP A 864 9.67 -28.77 -16.54
CA ASP A 864 10.63 -29.89 -16.51
C ASP A 864 11.58 -29.78 -15.31
N LEU A 865 11.29 -30.57 -14.28
CA LEU A 865 12.06 -30.64 -13.04
C LEU A 865 13.50 -31.13 -13.24
N ALA A 866 13.79 -31.85 -14.33
CA ALA A 866 15.15 -32.31 -14.60
C ALA A 866 16.11 -31.15 -14.93
N LYS A 867 15.57 -30.03 -15.41
CA LYS A 867 16.37 -28.87 -15.78
C LYS A 867 16.87 -28.09 -14.56
N PHE A 868 16.09 -28.05 -13.46
CA PHE A 868 16.41 -27.27 -12.25
C PHE A 868 17.74 -27.61 -11.56
N PHE A 869 18.29 -28.80 -11.83
CA PHE A 869 19.38 -29.39 -11.05
C PHE A 869 20.61 -29.75 -11.89
N TYR A 870 20.77 -29.15 -13.07
CA TYR A 870 21.99 -29.31 -13.85
C TYR A 870 23.20 -28.73 -13.08
N GLN A 871 24.32 -29.46 -13.02
CA GLN A 871 25.55 -28.94 -12.40
C GLN A 871 26.00 -27.68 -13.16
N GLY A 872 26.08 -26.54 -12.46
CA GLY A 872 26.28 -25.22 -13.08
C GLY A 872 24.99 -24.53 -13.51
N SER A 873 23.85 -24.85 -12.90
CA SER A 873 22.60 -24.11 -13.11
C SER A 873 22.78 -22.64 -12.74
N ALA A 874 22.16 -21.76 -13.53
CA ALA A 874 22.27 -20.32 -13.30
C ALA A 874 21.70 -19.89 -11.94
N LEU A 875 20.81 -20.69 -11.34
CA LEU A 875 20.28 -20.45 -10.00
C LEU A 875 21.37 -20.47 -8.91
N GLN A 876 22.35 -21.38 -9.00
CA GLN A 876 23.48 -21.40 -8.06
C GLN A 876 24.40 -20.18 -8.23
N GLU A 877 24.35 -19.57 -9.41
CA GLU A 877 25.11 -18.38 -9.75
C GLU A 877 24.42 -17.09 -9.29
N LEU A 878 23.09 -17.06 -9.35
CA LEU A 878 22.26 -15.91 -8.97
C LEU A 878 22.06 -15.77 -7.45
N ASP A 879 22.16 -16.86 -6.70
CA ASP A 879 22.03 -16.84 -5.23
C ASP A 879 23.28 -17.45 -4.58
N GLU A 880 24.23 -16.58 -4.20
CA GLU A 880 25.50 -17.00 -3.58
C GLU A 880 25.31 -17.79 -2.30
N SER A 881 24.21 -17.55 -1.57
CA SER A 881 23.89 -18.28 -0.32
C SER A 881 23.67 -19.77 -0.58
N LYS A 882 23.38 -20.15 -1.83
CA LYS A 882 23.14 -21.53 -2.21
C LYS A 882 24.42 -22.31 -2.54
N ARG A 883 25.62 -21.70 -2.57
CA ARG A 883 26.87 -22.44 -2.84
C ARG A 883 27.23 -23.38 -1.68
N GLY A 884 27.06 -24.70 -1.85
CA GLY A 884 27.64 -25.74 -0.98
C GLY A 884 26.69 -26.52 -0.05
N PHE A 885 25.37 -26.27 -0.05
CA PHE A 885 24.40 -27.00 0.79
C PHE A 885 23.40 -27.83 -0.03
N LEU A 886 22.76 -28.84 0.60
CA LEU A 886 21.68 -29.65 0.00
C LEU A 886 20.57 -28.75 -0.54
N TYR A 887 20.49 -28.64 -1.85
CA TYR A 887 19.78 -27.56 -2.53
C TYR A 887 18.26 -27.76 -2.50
N ALA A 888 17.55 -26.74 -2.02
CA ALA A 888 16.13 -26.54 -2.28
C ALA A 888 15.94 -25.39 -3.28
N THR A 889 15.15 -25.67 -4.31
CA THR A 889 14.64 -24.67 -5.26
C THR A 889 13.16 -24.94 -5.47
N GLY A 890 12.41 -23.93 -5.92
CA GLY A 890 11.03 -24.12 -6.31
C GLY A 890 10.20 -22.87 -6.11
N TYR A 891 9.00 -23.06 -5.57
CA TYR A 891 7.97 -22.03 -5.53
C TYR A 891 7.57 -21.74 -4.10
N TYR A 892 7.74 -20.49 -3.67
CA TYR A 892 7.53 -20.06 -2.30
C TYR A 892 6.51 -18.93 -2.29
N VAL A 893 5.42 -19.07 -1.53
CA VAL A 893 4.43 -18.01 -1.35
C VAL A 893 4.24 -17.74 0.15
N SER A 894 4.34 -16.49 0.57
CA SER A 894 4.18 -16.08 1.97
C SER A 894 3.27 -14.85 2.13
N GLY A 895 2.68 -14.68 3.31
CA GLY A 895 1.85 -13.53 3.66
C GLY A 895 0.36 -13.69 3.33
N SER A 896 -0.48 -12.92 4.03
CA SER A 896 -1.96 -13.02 4.03
C SER A 896 -2.63 -12.82 2.67
N SER A 897 -2.01 -12.05 1.77
CA SER A 897 -2.48 -11.75 0.42
C SER A 897 -1.71 -12.49 -0.67
N GLY A 898 -0.70 -13.30 -0.28
CA GLY A 898 0.18 -14.00 -1.19
C GLY A 898 -0.57 -15.04 -2.04
N LEU A 899 -0.48 -14.93 -3.36
CA LEU A 899 -1.10 -15.85 -4.31
C LEU A 899 -0.15 -16.20 -5.47
N LEU A 900 0.05 -17.48 -5.73
CA LEU A 900 0.67 -17.96 -6.97
C LEU A 900 -0.28 -18.91 -7.70
N GLU A 901 -0.67 -18.57 -8.92
CA GLU A 901 -1.43 -19.48 -9.80
C GLU A 901 -0.57 -19.93 -10.97
N ILE A 902 -0.43 -21.24 -11.15
CA ILE A 902 0.28 -21.84 -12.28
C ILE A 902 -0.67 -22.81 -13.00
N ARG A 903 -0.82 -22.62 -14.32
CA ARG A 903 -1.50 -23.56 -15.20
C ARG A 903 -0.49 -24.14 -16.19
N ALA A 904 -0.22 -25.44 -16.07
CA ALA A 904 0.70 -26.16 -16.95
C ALA A 904 0.07 -27.46 -17.45
N SER A 905 0.48 -27.97 -18.61
CA SER A 905 -0.02 -29.29 -19.06
C SER A 905 0.59 -30.45 -18.27
N GLU A 906 1.82 -30.27 -17.79
CA GLU A 906 2.59 -31.29 -17.08
C GLU A 906 3.65 -30.66 -16.15
N LEU A 907 3.86 -31.28 -14.99
CA LEU A 907 5.00 -31.08 -14.09
C LEU A 907 5.69 -32.42 -13.89
N SER A 908 6.87 -32.60 -14.48
CA SER A 908 7.59 -33.88 -14.43
C SER A 908 9.10 -33.71 -14.63
N GLY A 909 9.86 -34.78 -14.42
CA GLY A 909 11.31 -34.80 -14.62
C GLY A 909 12.04 -35.56 -13.51
N ASN A 910 13.24 -36.05 -13.81
CA ASN A 910 14.10 -36.69 -12.81
C ASN A 910 14.76 -35.60 -11.95
N ILE A 911 14.51 -35.61 -10.64
CA ILE A 911 15.31 -34.82 -9.69
C ILE A 911 16.53 -35.66 -9.30
N PRO A 912 17.76 -35.17 -9.50
CA PRO A 912 18.97 -35.90 -9.08
C PRO A 912 18.97 -36.17 -7.57
N ASP A 913 19.64 -37.25 -7.17
CA ASP A 913 19.83 -37.59 -5.75
C ASP A 913 20.38 -36.38 -4.96
N TYR A 914 19.95 -36.22 -3.72
CA TYR A 914 20.27 -35.10 -2.80
C TYR A 914 19.62 -33.75 -3.10
N TYR A 915 18.93 -33.57 -4.24
CA TYR A 915 18.25 -32.32 -4.57
C TYR A 915 16.76 -32.35 -4.20
N ARG A 916 16.19 -31.19 -3.90
CA ARG A 916 14.75 -31.05 -3.61
C ARG A 916 14.12 -29.93 -4.42
N PHE A 917 12.95 -30.22 -4.98
CA PHE A 917 12.05 -29.21 -5.53
C PHE A 917 10.92 -28.95 -4.53
N GLU A 918 10.83 -27.74 -3.99
CA GLU A 918 9.90 -27.39 -2.91
C GLU A 918 8.81 -26.44 -3.42
N ILE A 919 7.55 -26.76 -3.14
CA ILE A 919 6.40 -25.88 -3.34
C ILE A 919 5.85 -25.58 -1.95
N ASP A 920 6.14 -24.39 -1.44
CA ASP A 920 5.86 -24.04 -0.05
C ASP A 920 4.92 -22.83 0.05
N SER A 921 3.86 -22.98 0.83
CA SER A 921 2.92 -21.91 1.16
C SER A 921 3.01 -21.59 2.65
N TYR A 922 3.41 -20.37 2.99
CA TYR A 922 3.54 -19.86 4.36
C TYR A 922 2.42 -18.86 4.65
N GLY A 923 1.72 -19.00 5.77
CA GLY A 923 0.94 -17.90 6.33
C GLY A 923 1.83 -16.81 6.90
N ASP A 924 1.24 -15.65 7.16
CA ASP A 924 1.90 -14.64 7.98
C ASP A 924 1.88 -15.08 9.44
N TYR A 925 3.06 -15.17 10.07
CA TYR A 925 3.21 -15.58 11.46
C TYR A 925 2.37 -14.70 12.40
N GLU A 926 2.18 -13.43 12.05
CA GLU A 926 1.40 -12.49 12.87
C GLU A 926 -0.12 -12.60 12.65
N HIS A 927 -0.57 -12.91 11.43
CA HIS A 927 -1.98 -12.69 11.06
C HIS A 927 -2.81 -13.97 10.88
N LYS A 928 -2.22 -15.18 10.92
CA LYS A 928 -2.89 -16.49 10.66
C LYS A 928 -3.64 -16.61 9.32
N ASN A 929 -3.70 -15.55 8.53
CA ASN A 929 -4.20 -15.54 7.17
C ASN A 929 -3.12 -16.17 6.28
N GLY A 930 -3.50 -17.27 5.63
CA GLY A 930 -2.61 -18.06 4.81
C GLY A 930 -2.36 -17.48 3.42
N SER A 931 -1.18 -17.74 2.86
CA SER A 931 -0.97 -17.62 1.42
C SER A 931 -1.67 -18.75 0.63
N LEU A 932 -1.81 -18.59 -0.68
CA LEU A 932 -2.41 -19.59 -1.57
C LEU A 932 -1.48 -19.90 -2.76
N ILE A 933 -1.21 -21.18 -2.99
CA ILE A 933 -0.67 -21.70 -4.25
C ILE A 933 -1.75 -22.51 -4.96
N SER A 934 -2.09 -22.13 -6.19
CA SER A 934 -3.06 -22.81 -7.06
C SER A 934 -2.33 -23.44 -8.25
N LEU A 935 -2.25 -24.76 -8.28
CA LEU A 935 -1.61 -25.56 -9.32
C LEU A 935 -2.68 -26.23 -10.20
N MET A 936 -2.94 -25.68 -11.38
CA MET A 936 -3.83 -26.30 -12.37
C MET A 936 -3.01 -27.14 -13.36
N ILE A 937 -2.48 -28.26 -12.87
CA ILE A 937 -1.53 -29.12 -13.60
C ILE A 937 -2.08 -30.54 -13.65
N PRO A 938 -2.67 -30.99 -14.79
CA PRO A 938 -3.34 -32.29 -14.88
C PRO A 938 -2.44 -33.48 -14.58
N VAL A 939 -1.15 -33.39 -14.89
CA VAL A 939 -0.16 -34.46 -14.69
C VAL A 939 1.00 -33.94 -13.85
N MET A 940 1.10 -34.41 -12.61
CA MET A 940 2.25 -34.17 -11.73
C MET A 940 2.92 -35.51 -11.44
N LYS A 941 4.08 -35.76 -12.06
CA LYS A 941 4.71 -37.08 -12.02
C LYS A 941 6.22 -36.98 -11.83
N LEU A 942 6.69 -37.54 -10.73
CA LEU A 942 8.09 -37.91 -10.59
C LEU A 942 8.26 -39.42 -10.76
N PRO A 943 9.25 -39.84 -11.55
CA PRO A 943 9.65 -41.24 -11.57
C PRO A 943 10.08 -41.66 -10.17
N GLN A 944 9.70 -42.88 -9.79
CA GLN A 944 10.01 -43.42 -8.47
C GLN A 944 11.53 -43.44 -8.25
N ALA A 945 11.93 -42.60 -7.31
CA ALA A 945 13.05 -42.77 -6.41
C ALA A 945 13.43 -44.25 -6.20
N LYS A 946 14.65 -44.65 -6.59
CA LYS A 946 15.18 -46.00 -6.29
C LYS A 946 15.79 -46.12 -4.89
N THR A 947 16.06 -45.00 -4.22
CA THR A 947 16.78 -44.93 -2.93
C THR A 947 16.18 -43.84 -2.03
N GLU A 948 16.35 -43.93 -0.71
CA GLU A 948 15.94 -42.88 0.24
C GLU A 948 16.60 -41.52 -0.07
N VAL A 949 17.79 -41.55 -0.67
CA VAL A 949 18.62 -40.36 -0.98
C VAL A 949 18.22 -39.68 -2.30
N SER A 950 17.35 -40.31 -3.07
CA SER A 950 16.90 -39.79 -4.35
C SER A 950 16.16 -38.46 -4.24
N GLY A 951 16.24 -37.68 -5.31
CA GLY A 951 15.63 -36.36 -5.40
C GLY A 951 14.14 -36.38 -5.07
N ARG A 952 13.66 -35.33 -4.38
CA ARG A 952 12.27 -35.26 -3.90
C ARG A 952 11.59 -34.00 -4.40
N MET A 953 10.36 -34.12 -4.86
CA MET A 953 9.44 -32.99 -4.92
C MET A 953 8.64 -32.97 -3.62
N ARG A 954 8.61 -31.82 -2.94
CA ARG A 954 7.88 -31.62 -1.69
C ARG A 954 6.84 -30.52 -1.85
N LEU A 955 5.64 -30.75 -1.35
CA LEU A 955 4.63 -29.71 -1.14
C LEU A 955 4.54 -29.48 0.37
N SER A 956 4.75 -28.23 0.81
CA SER A 956 4.70 -27.88 2.23
C SER A 956 3.74 -26.73 2.48
N VAL A 957 2.98 -26.80 3.57
CA VAL A 957 2.11 -25.70 4.01
C VAL A 957 2.33 -25.38 5.46
N PHE A 958 2.43 -24.09 5.79
CA PHE A 958 2.72 -23.55 7.13
C PHE A 958 1.71 -22.48 7.53
N ASP A 959 1.34 -22.43 8.81
CA ASP A 959 0.71 -21.28 9.48
C ASP A 959 -0.54 -20.69 8.79
N GLY A 960 -1.38 -21.54 8.22
CA GLY A 960 -2.59 -21.12 7.49
C GLY A 960 -2.46 -21.20 5.96
N GLY A 961 -1.24 -21.34 5.43
CA GLY A 961 -0.97 -21.46 4.00
C GLY A 961 -1.72 -22.61 3.33
N VAL A 962 -2.10 -22.43 2.07
CA VAL A 962 -2.92 -23.37 1.31
C VAL A 962 -2.27 -23.70 -0.02
N ILE A 963 -2.13 -24.99 -0.33
CA ILE A 963 -1.81 -25.46 -1.69
C ILE A 963 -3.02 -26.20 -2.25
N ARG A 964 -3.53 -25.76 -3.39
CA ARG A 964 -4.62 -26.40 -4.12
C ARG A 964 -4.12 -26.90 -5.47
N ALA A 965 -4.25 -28.19 -5.72
CA ALA A 965 -3.82 -28.84 -6.96
C ALA A 965 -5.00 -29.46 -7.71
N ASP A 966 -5.23 -29.00 -8.93
CA ASP A 966 -6.19 -29.54 -9.89
C ASP A 966 -5.50 -30.52 -10.85
N ALA A 967 -5.03 -31.64 -10.27
CA ALA A 967 -4.34 -32.71 -11.00
C ALA A 967 -5.23 -33.93 -11.19
N THR A 968 -5.08 -34.63 -12.31
CA THR A 968 -5.70 -35.95 -12.55
C THR A 968 -4.76 -37.09 -12.18
N THR A 969 -3.45 -36.85 -12.25
CA THR A 969 -2.39 -37.78 -11.87
C THR A 969 -1.42 -37.08 -10.94
N ALA A 970 -1.16 -37.67 -9.77
CA ALA A 970 -0.15 -37.22 -8.82
C ALA A 970 0.71 -38.42 -8.41
N GLU A 971 1.98 -38.47 -8.84
CA GLU A 971 2.90 -39.59 -8.60
C GLU A 971 4.27 -39.09 -8.08
N GLY A 972 4.82 -39.75 -7.06
CA GLY A 972 6.20 -39.58 -6.57
C GLY A 972 6.47 -38.39 -5.65
N MET A 973 5.44 -37.63 -5.25
CA MET A 973 5.58 -36.42 -4.43
C MET A 973 5.58 -36.72 -2.92
N THR A 974 6.29 -35.88 -2.17
CA THR A 974 6.25 -35.81 -0.70
C THR A 974 5.32 -34.69 -0.25
N ILE A 975 4.43 -34.96 0.70
CA ILE A 975 3.51 -33.97 1.27
C ILE A 975 3.91 -33.70 2.73
N ALA A 976 4.16 -32.44 3.08
CA ALA A 976 4.49 -31.99 4.42
C ALA A 976 3.41 -31.03 4.93
N LEU A 977 2.74 -31.38 6.02
CA LEU A 977 1.67 -30.58 6.61
C LEU A 977 2.12 -30.03 7.96
N TYR A 978 2.27 -28.71 8.07
CA TYR A 978 2.58 -28.03 9.33
C TYR A 978 1.29 -27.43 9.94
N PRO A 979 1.32 -27.01 11.22
CA PRO A 979 0.15 -26.45 11.89
C PRO A 979 -0.57 -25.36 11.09
N GLY A 980 -1.91 -25.44 11.04
CA GLY A 980 -2.77 -24.47 10.34
C GLY A 980 -2.80 -24.58 8.80
N GLY A 981 -1.84 -25.24 8.15
CA GLY A 981 -1.78 -25.33 6.70
C GLY A 981 -2.76 -26.34 6.07
N ALA A 982 -3.10 -26.18 4.80
CA ALA A 982 -3.95 -27.11 4.07
C ALA A 982 -3.45 -27.45 2.65
N ILE A 983 -3.45 -28.73 2.28
CA ILE A 983 -3.18 -29.18 0.91
C ILE A 983 -4.42 -29.87 0.35
N ALA A 984 -4.88 -29.47 -0.84
CA ALA A 984 -6.07 -30.01 -1.50
C ALA A 984 -5.76 -30.55 -2.90
N PHE A 985 -6.19 -31.77 -3.19
CA PHE A 985 -6.18 -32.39 -4.51
C PHE A 985 -7.61 -32.58 -5.01
N ASP A 986 -7.99 -31.78 -6.00
CA ASP A 986 -9.41 -31.69 -6.40
C ASP A 986 -9.85 -32.80 -7.36
N LYS A 987 -9.00 -33.22 -8.30
CA LYS A 987 -9.37 -34.15 -9.39
C LYS A 987 -8.57 -35.44 -9.45
N VAL A 988 -7.71 -35.70 -8.47
CA VAL A 988 -6.85 -36.89 -8.51
C VAL A 988 -7.71 -38.08 -8.15
N ASN A 989 -7.94 -38.99 -9.11
CA ASN A 989 -8.64 -40.25 -8.84
C ASN A 989 -7.70 -41.26 -8.17
N HIS A 990 -6.46 -41.35 -8.64
CA HIS A 990 -5.44 -42.27 -8.11
C HIS A 990 -4.14 -41.51 -7.78
N GLY A 991 -3.87 -41.29 -6.49
CA GLY A 991 -2.64 -40.65 -6.01
C GLY A 991 -1.59 -41.68 -5.61
N LYS A 992 -0.37 -41.58 -6.13
CA LYS A 992 0.79 -42.39 -5.70
C LYS A 992 1.83 -41.49 -5.06
N PHE A 993 1.69 -41.22 -3.77
CA PHE A 993 2.62 -40.35 -3.06
C PHE A 993 3.86 -41.14 -2.61
N ARG A 994 4.98 -40.45 -2.49
CA ARG A 994 6.19 -41.02 -1.88
C ARG A 994 5.99 -41.13 -0.38
N GLN A 995 5.67 -40.00 0.26
CA GLN A 995 5.49 -39.86 1.70
C GLN A 995 4.46 -38.75 1.97
N ILE A 996 3.67 -38.91 3.02
CA ILE A 996 2.82 -37.85 3.57
C ILE A 996 3.14 -37.80 5.06
N TYR A 997 3.67 -36.69 5.56
CA TYR A 997 4.13 -36.62 6.95
C TYR A 997 3.87 -35.25 7.60
N ARG A 998 3.96 -35.24 8.93
CA ARG A 998 3.94 -34.05 9.77
C ARG A 998 5.31 -33.93 10.47
N PRO A 999 6.08 -32.86 10.24
CA PRO A 999 7.40 -32.69 10.84
C PRO A 999 7.38 -32.36 12.33
N TYR A 1000 6.28 -31.79 12.84
CA TYR A 1000 6.12 -31.42 14.26
C TYR A 1000 4.97 -32.21 14.91
N THR A 1001 5.04 -32.37 16.23
CA THR A 1001 4.04 -33.10 17.03
C THR A 1001 2.71 -32.38 17.20
N ASP A 1002 2.63 -31.10 16.80
CA ASP A 1002 1.45 -30.27 16.99
C ASP A 1002 0.32 -30.63 16.00
N THR A 1003 -0.92 -30.55 16.47
CA THR A 1003 -2.10 -31.19 15.83
C THR A 1003 -2.66 -30.51 14.58
N GLY A 1004 -2.04 -29.47 14.05
CA GLY A 1004 -2.59 -28.71 12.91
C GLY A 1004 -2.08 -29.18 11.55
N GLY A 1005 -2.94 -29.14 10.52
CA GLY A 1005 -2.61 -29.44 9.13
C GLY A 1005 -3.65 -30.35 8.48
N THR A 1006 -4.21 -29.95 7.33
CA THR A 1006 -5.31 -30.68 6.66
C THR A 1006 -4.95 -31.14 5.25
N PHE A 1007 -5.30 -32.38 4.92
CA PHE A 1007 -5.17 -32.93 3.56
C PHE A 1007 -6.56 -33.22 2.97
N PHE A 1008 -6.92 -32.53 1.90
CA PHE A 1008 -8.17 -32.73 1.18
C PHE A 1008 -7.91 -33.52 -0.10
N ALA A 1009 -8.68 -34.59 -0.33
CA ALA A 1009 -8.59 -35.40 -1.53
C ALA A 1009 -10.01 -35.83 -1.97
N ALA A 1010 -10.83 -34.85 -2.35
CA ALA A 1010 -12.27 -35.00 -2.49
C ALA A 1010 -12.70 -36.10 -3.49
N ASN A 1011 -11.93 -36.28 -4.57
CA ASN A 1011 -12.24 -37.23 -5.64
C ASN A 1011 -11.29 -38.44 -5.69
N MET A 1012 -10.40 -38.60 -4.69
CA MET A 1012 -9.42 -39.68 -4.70
C MET A 1012 -10.07 -41.01 -4.31
N GLU A 1013 -10.07 -41.94 -5.26
CA GLU A 1013 -10.57 -43.30 -5.13
C GLU A 1013 -9.47 -44.26 -4.64
N LEU A 1014 -8.22 -44.01 -5.02
CA LEU A 1014 -7.07 -44.81 -4.60
C LEU A 1014 -5.90 -43.94 -4.17
N MET A 1015 -5.35 -44.24 -3.00
CA MET A 1015 -4.07 -43.68 -2.56
C MET A 1015 -3.05 -44.79 -2.27
N THR A 1016 -1.84 -44.62 -2.78
CA THR A 1016 -0.68 -45.47 -2.49
C THR A 1016 0.46 -44.59 -1.96
N ILE A 1017 1.10 -45.03 -0.87
CA ILE A 1017 2.28 -44.37 -0.29
C ILE A 1017 3.45 -45.35 -0.40
N SER A 1018 4.51 -45.00 -1.13
CA SER A 1018 5.61 -45.93 -1.41
C SER A 1018 6.67 -46.00 -0.31
N GLU A 1019 6.89 -44.92 0.45
CA GLU A 1019 7.82 -44.88 1.58
C GLU A 1019 7.04 -44.69 2.88
N LEU A 1020 6.80 -45.79 3.58
CA LEU A 1020 6.27 -45.80 4.93
C LEU A 1020 7.45 -45.62 5.90
N ASP A 1021 7.96 -44.40 6.02
CA ASP A 1021 8.91 -44.10 7.10
C ASP A 1021 8.18 -44.20 8.44
N TRP A 1022 8.48 -45.25 9.19
CA TRP A 1022 7.83 -45.63 10.43
C TRP A 1022 8.27 -44.79 11.64
N ARG A 1023 9.28 -43.91 11.49
CA ARG A 1023 9.82 -43.09 12.58
C ARG A 1023 9.18 -41.72 12.72
N VAL A 1024 8.32 -41.32 11.79
CA VAL A 1024 7.68 -39.99 11.78
C VAL A 1024 6.18 -40.20 11.98
N ASN A 1025 5.71 -40.01 13.22
CA ASN A 1025 4.31 -40.13 13.67
C ASN A 1025 3.30 -39.71 12.60
N THR A 1026 2.60 -40.68 12.02
CA THR A 1026 1.47 -40.46 11.09
C THR A 1026 0.20 -40.11 11.88
N ASN A 1027 0.24 -39.05 12.69
CA ASN A 1027 -0.96 -38.42 13.25
C ASN A 1027 -1.71 -37.65 12.14
N LEU A 1028 -2.17 -38.34 11.09
CA LEU A 1028 -2.99 -37.77 10.02
C LEU A 1028 -4.45 -37.65 10.49
N ASN A 1029 -4.70 -36.81 11.49
CA ASN A 1029 -6.03 -36.71 12.11
C ASN A 1029 -7.11 -36.11 11.19
N ILE A 1030 -6.74 -35.55 10.02
CA ILE A 1030 -7.69 -34.90 9.09
C ILE A 1030 -7.28 -35.16 7.63
N ILE A 1031 -7.57 -36.37 7.14
CA ILE A 1031 -7.70 -36.63 5.70
C ILE A 1031 -9.19 -36.54 5.35
N VAL A 1032 -9.57 -35.58 4.51
CA VAL A 1032 -10.95 -35.45 4.02
C VAL A 1032 -11.02 -36.03 2.61
N ALA A 1033 -11.38 -37.31 2.51
CA ALA A 1033 -11.43 -38.04 1.24
C ALA A 1033 -12.64 -39.01 1.21
N PRO A 1034 -13.82 -38.56 0.75
CA PRO A 1034 -15.09 -39.29 0.90
C PRO A 1034 -15.21 -40.57 0.05
N LYS A 1035 -14.28 -40.84 -0.87
CA LYS A 1035 -14.29 -42.01 -1.77
C LYS A 1035 -13.05 -42.91 -1.63
N LEU A 1036 -12.24 -42.69 -0.60
CA LEU A 1036 -10.88 -43.21 -0.56
C LEU A 1036 -10.82 -44.71 -0.25
N ARG A 1037 -10.13 -45.46 -1.10
CA ARG A 1037 -9.60 -46.81 -0.82
C ARG A 1037 -8.08 -46.70 -0.70
N MET A 1038 -7.50 -47.19 0.38
CA MET A 1038 -6.04 -47.14 0.61
C MET A 1038 -5.44 -48.53 0.48
N ILE A 1039 -4.38 -48.66 -0.32
CA ILE A 1039 -3.63 -49.92 -0.51
C ILE A 1039 -2.21 -49.66 0.02
N ASN A 1040 -1.91 -50.23 1.21
CA ASN A 1040 -0.70 -50.08 2.05
C ASN A 1040 -0.58 -48.77 2.87
N GLY A 1041 -0.76 -48.88 4.19
CA GLY A 1041 -0.48 -47.83 5.19
C GLY A 1041 -0.38 -48.40 6.62
N ASN A 1042 0.52 -47.86 7.45
CA ASN A 1042 0.59 -48.12 8.89
C ASN A 1042 -0.16 -46.99 9.62
N PHE A 1043 -1.12 -47.34 10.48
CA PHE A 1043 -1.88 -46.38 11.29
C PHE A 1043 -1.66 -46.65 12.77
N GLU A 1044 -1.21 -45.65 13.54
CA GLU A 1044 -1.33 -45.68 15.00
C GLU A 1044 -2.73 -45.18 15.42
N SER A 1045 -3.24 -45.73 16.52
CA SER A 1045 -4.66 -45.65 16.87
C SER A 1045 -5.15 -44.22 17.07
N VAL A 1046 -6.07 -43.77 16.22
CA VAL A 1046 -6.87 -42.55 16.42
C VAL A 1046 -8.35 -42.92 16.39
N ALA A 1047 -9.14 -42.29 17.26
CA ALA A 1047 -10.59 -42.39 17.28
C ALA A 1047 -11.17 -41.90 15.94
N ASN A 1048 -11.53 -42.85 15.08
CA ASN A 1048 -12.40 -42.72 13.90
C ASN A 1048 -12.06 -41.61 12.87
N PRO A 1049 -10.94 -41.69 12.13
CA PRO A 1049 -10.59 -40.70 11.10
C PRO A 1049 -11.35 -40.82 9.77
N PHE A 1050 -12.20 -41.84 9.56
CA PHE A 1050 -12.78 -42.12 8.24
C PHE A 1050 -14.26 -42.58 8.27
N PRO A 1051 -15.22 -41.68 8.50
CA PRO A 1051 -16.65 -42.04 8.57
C PRO A 1051 -17.25 -42.61 7.27
N LEU A 1052 -16.49 -42.63 6.17
CA LEU A 1052 -16.93 -43.04 4.82
C LEU A 1052 -16.00 -44.05 4.13
N LEU A 1053 -15.10 -44.72 4.87
CA LEU A 1053 -14.16 -45.68 4.25
C LEU A 1053 -14.90 -46.92 3.71
N GLU A 1054 -14.74 -47.27 2.43
CA GLU A 1054 -15.45 -48.41 1.81
C GLU A 1054 -14.73 -49.76 1.94
N SER A 1055 -13.38 -49.79 1.94
CA SER A 1055 -12.58 -51.03 2.01
C SER A 1055 -11.12 -50.80 2.43
N ILE A 1056 -10.52 -51.74 3.19
CA ILE A 1056 -9.09 -51.78 3.53
C ILE A 1056 -8.48 -53.11 3.07
N THR A 1057 -7.33 -53.05 2.41
CA THR A 1057 -6.49 -54.22 2.02
C THR A 1057 -5.03 -53.97 2.42
N GLY A 1058 -4.48 -54.76 3.36
CA GLY A 1058 -3.10 -54.62 3.84
C GLY A 1058 -2.87 -55.10 5.29
N SER A 1059 -1.66 -54.95 5.84
CA SER A 1059 -1.38 -55.21 7.25
C SER A 1059 -1.55 -53.93 8.08
N ILE A 1060 -2.26 -53.98 9.21
CA ILE A 1060 -2.35 -52.89 10.19
C ILE A 1060 -1.52 -53.28 11.42
N LEU A 1061 -0.55 -52.44 11.80
CA LEU A 1061 0.19 -52.60 13.04
C LEU A 1061 -0.45 -51.70 14.10
N LEU A 1062 -1.00 -52.28 15.17
CA LEU A 1062 -1.57 -51.51 16.29
C LEU A 1062 -0.53 -51.49 17.43
N LYS A 1063 0.03 -50.32 17.72
CA LYS A 1063 0.92 -50.09 18.87
C LYS A 1063 0.20 -49.35 19.98
N HIS A 1064 0.56 -49.68 21.22
CA HIS A 1064 0.08 -49.01 22.41
C HIS A 1064 1.31 -48.57 23.21
N GLU A 1065 1.38 -47.29 23.61
CA GLU A 1065 2.49 -46.81 24.43
C GLU A 1065 2.49 -47.53 25.80
N PRO A 1066 3.63 -48.08 26.27
CA PRO A 1066 3.72 -48.67 27.59
C PRO A 1066 3.44 -47.62 28.67
N GLY A 1067 2.30 -47.76 29.38
CA GLY A 1067 1.96 -46.92 30.54
C GLY A 1067 0.70 -46.06 30.41
N THR A 1068 0.08 -45.95 29.22
CA THR A 1068 -1.16 -45.19 29.03
C THR A 1068 -2.38 -46.02 29.51
N PRO A 1069 -3.23 -45.53 30.42
CA PRO A 1069 -4.41 -46.28 30.83
C PRO A 1069 -5.41 -46.38 29.67
N VAL A 1070 -5.78 -47.62 29.30
CA VAL A 1070 -6.77 -47.90 28.25
C VAL A 1070 -8.15 -47.44 28.73
N SER A 1071 -8.60 -46.24 28.36
CA SER A 1071 -10.03 -45.95 28.38
C SER A 1071 -10.69 -46.85 27.34
N GLN A 1072 -11.54 -47.76 27.81
CA GLN A 1072 -12.19 -48.77 26.98
C GLN A 1072 -12.94 -48.12 25.81
N ILE A 1073 -12.80 -48.76 24.65
CA ILE A 1073 -13.57 -48.57 23.40
C ILE A 1073 -12.84 -47.75 22.32
N THR A 1074 -12.13 -48.45 21.44
CA THR A 1074 -11.92 -48.02 20.05
C THR A 1074 -13.01 -48.69 19.21
N VAL A 1075 -14.18 -48.05 19.01
CA VAL A 1075 -15.18 -48.58 18.06
C VAL A 1075 -14.74 -48.22 16.65
N PHE A 1076 -14.65 -49.20 15.76
CA PHE A 1076 -14.80 -48.97 14.32
C PHE A 1076 -16.29 -48.82 14.01
N ASP A 1077 -16.93 -47.76 14.50
CA ASP A 1077 -18.35 -47.51 14.20
C ASP A 1077 -18.46 -46.81 12.86
N THR A 1078 -18.41 -47.59 11.77
CA THR A 1078 -18.77 -47.10 10.45
C THR A 1078 -19.66 -48.15 9.75
N PRO A 1079 -20.97 -47.90 9.60
CA PRO A 1079 -21.90 -48.87 9.00
C PRO A 1079 -21.73 -49.06 7.47
N LYS A 1080 -20.57 -48.71 6.89
CA LYS A 1080 -20.32 -48.71 5.43
C LYS A 1080 -19.05 -49.42 4.95
N ILE A 1081 -18.24 -50.03 5.82
CA ILE A 1081 -17.08 -50.82 5.35
C ILE A 1081 -17.59 -52.14 4.76
N GLY A 1082 -17.76 -52.21 3.43
CA GLY A 1082 -18.40 -53.35 2.75
C GLY A 1082 -17.50 -54.56 2.50
N ARG A 1083 -16.17 -54.44 2.67
CA ARG A 1083 -15.24 -55.58 2.56
C ARG A 1083 -13.86 -55.28 3.12
N ILE A 1084 -13.37 -56.14 4.03
CA ILE A 1084 -11.97 -56.20 4.46
C ILE A 1084 -11.40 -57.54 3.98
N THR A 1085 -10.30 -57.54 3.25
CA THR A 1085 -9.62 -58.76 2.77
C THR A 1085 -8.13 -58.70 3.06
N ASN A 1086 -7.55 -59.77 3.59
CA ASN A 1086 -6.12 -59.90 3.93
C ASN A 1086 -5.63 -58.88 4.97
N LEU A 1087 -6.46 -58.60 5.99
CA LEU A 1087 -6.05 -57.74 7.09
C LEU A 1087 -5.16 -58.51 8.07
N GLY A 1088 -3.87 -58.18 8.08
CA GLY A 1088 -2.90 -58.69 9.06
C GLY A 1088 -2.78 -57.73 10.24
N ILE A 1089 -3.34 -58.07 11.41
CA ILE A 1089 -3.17 -57.25 12.63
C ILE A 1089 -1.98 -57.79 13.39
N THR A 1090 -0.97 -56.96 13.66
CA THR A 1090 0.20 -57.31 14.47
C THR A 1090 0.18 -56.52 15.78
N MET A 1091 0.33 -57.18 16.93
CA MET A 1091 0.29 -56.55 18.27
C MET A 1091 1.55 -56.88 19.09
N GLU A 1092 2.10 -55.91 19.82
CA GLU A 1092 3.20 -56.15 20.77
C GLU A 1092 2.71 -56.86 22.06
N GLN A 1093 3.59 -57.68 22.64
CA GLN A 1093 3.30 -58.49 23.82
C GLN A 1093 3.01 -57.60 25.06
N GLY A 1094 1.76 -57.63 25.57
CA GLY A 1094 1.36 -56.91 26.79
C GLY A 1094 0.06 -56.11 26.69
N VAL A 1095 -0.49 -55.91 25.49
CA VAL A 1095 -1.74 -55.17 25.27
C VAL A 1095 -2.95 -56.08 25.49
N ARG A 1096 -3.86 -55.70 26.40
CA ARG A 1096 -5.18 -56.38 26.57
C ARG A 1096 -6.15 -55.91 25.48
N TRP A 1097 -6.90 -56.85 24.92
CA TRP A 1097 -7.91 -56.57 23.89
C TRP A 1097 -8.95 -55.52 24.33
N PRO A 1098 -9.18 -54.44 23.57
CA PRO A 1098 -10.50 -53.82 23.53
C PRO A 1098 -11.48 -54.76 22.83
N GLN A 1099 -12.77 -54.74 23.21
CA GLN A 1099 -13.80 -55.51 22.49
C GLN A 1099 -13.83 -55.06 21.02
N LEU A 1100 -13.68 -56.01 20.11
CA LEU A 1100 -13.71 -55.77 18.67
C LEU A 1100 -15.07 -56.26 18.17
N GLU A 1101 -15.97 -55.33 17.87
CA GLU A 1101 -17.24 -55.64 17.22
C GLU A 1101 -17.00 -55.77 15.71
N ALA A 1102 -16.97 -57.02 15.22
CA ALA A 1102 -16.84 -57.31 13.80
C ALA A 1102 -18.24 -57.48 13.17
N GLN A 1103 -18.48 -56.84 12.02
CA GLN A 1103 -19.65 -57.14 11.18
C GLN A 1103 -19.48 -58.49 10.47
N ALA A 1104 -20.59 -59.14 10.08
CA ALA A 1104 -20.65 -60.56 9.70
C ALA A 1104 -19.93 -60.94 8.39
N ASP A 1105 -19.33 -60.00 7.67
CA ASP A 1105 -18.82 -60.11 6.30
C ASP A 1105 -17.27 -60.01 6.17
N TRP A 1106 -16.53 -60.06 7.28
CA TRP A 1106 -15.06 -60.05 7.27
C TRP A 1106 -14.48 -61.43 6.89
N SER A 1107 -14.12 -61.64 5.61
CA SER A 1107 -13.42 -62.85 5.14
C SER A 1107 -11.91 -62.63 5.04
N GLY A 1108 -11.10 -63.48 5.69
CA GLY A 1108 -9.62 -63.46 5.56
C GLY A 1108 -8.87 -62.60 6.59
N LEU A 1109 -9.44 -62.40 7.79
CA LEU A 1109 -8.75 -61.76 8.93
C LEU A 1109 -7.69 -62.73 9.52
N SER A 1110 -6.42 -62.32 9.52
CA SER A 1110 -5.36 -63.02 10.25
C SER A 1110 -4.81 -62.11 11.35
N VAL A 1111 -5.02 -62.50 12.61
CA VAL A 1111 -4.47 -61.77 13.75
C VAL A 1111 -3.20 -62.47 14.19
N LEU A 1112 -2.08 -61.75 14.19
CA LEU A 1112 -0.78 -62.24 14.59
C LEU A 1112 -0.35 -61.50 15.86
N ARG A 1113 0.01 -62.23 16.91
CA ARG A 1113 0.74 -61.67 18.06
C ARG A 1113 2.20 -61.53 17.68
N LEU A 1114 2.78 -60.35 17.87
CA LEU A 1114 4.22 -60.14 17.83
C LEU A 1114 4.78 -60.46 19.22
N ASN A 1115 5.58 -61.51 19.31
CA ASN A 1115 6.27 -61.85 20.55
C ASN A 1115 7.45 -60.88 20.76
N SER A 1116 7.94 -60.78 21.99
CA SER A 1116 9.06 -59.90 22.35
C SER A 1116 10.35 -60.16 21.56
N ASP A 1117 10.48 -61.32 20.92
CA ASP A 1117 11.60 -61.70 20.04
C ASP A 1117 11.38 -61.30 18.56
N GLY A 1118 10.27 -60.63 18.23
CA GLY A 1118 9.89 -60.23 16.88
C GLY A 1118 9.21 -61.33 16.04
N SER A 1119 9.06 -62.55 16.57
CA SER A 1119 8.32 -63.62 15.90
C SER A 1119 6.81 -63.36 15.91
N LYS A 1120 6.10 -63.87 14.89
CA LYS A 1120 4.65 -63.69 14.73
C LYS A 1120 3.92 -65.01 14.97
N THR A 1121 3.02 -65.05 15.95
CA THR A 1121 2.19 -66.23 16.25
C THR A 1121 0.71 -65.95 15.93
N PRO A 1122 0.00 -66.80 15.19
CA PRO A 1122 -1.43 -66.64 14.95
C PRO A 1122 -2.22 -66.68 16.26
N ILE A 1123 -3.14 -65.73 16.44
CA ILE A 1123 -4.14 -65.78 17.52
C ILE A 1123 -5.34 -66.58 17.00
N GLY A 1124 -5.74 -67.63 17.73
CA GLY A 1124 -6.87 -68.47 17.36
C GLY A 1124 -8.19 -67.70 17.44
N ARG A 1125 -9.14 -68.02 16.54
CA ARG A 1125 -10.48 -67.39 16.49
C ARG A 1125 -11.26 -67.48 17.80
N SER A 1126 -10.95 -68.47 18.66
CA SER A 1126 -11.57 -68.68 19.97
C SER A 1126 -11.19 -67.64 21.02
N ASP A 1127 -10.07 -66.93 20.84
CA ASP A 1127 -9.60 -65.91 21.78
C ASP A 1127 -10.20 -64.52 21.46
N LEU A 1128 -11.04 -64.43 20.42
CA LEU A 1128 -11.77 -63.25 20.00
C LEU A 1128 -13.22 -63.31 20.52
N LYS A 1129 -13.60 -62.41 21.44
CA LYS A 1129 -15.02 -62.23 21.81
C LYS A 1129 -15.74 -61.45 20.70
N ILE A 1130 -16.47 -62.15 19.83
CA ILE A 1130 -17.36 -61.56 18.83
C ILE A 1130 -18.76 -61.39 19.46
N VAL A 1131 -19.24 -60.16 19.58
CA VAL A 1131 -20.62 -59.86 20.01
C VAL A 1131 -21.46 -59.68 18.74
N GLN A 1132 -22.49 -60.51 18.55
CA GLN A 1132 -23.45 -60.34 17.45
C GLN A 1132 -24.48 -59.27 17.81
N ALA A 1133 -24.54 -58.20 17.02
CA ALA A 1133 -25.58 -57.17 17.15
C ALA A 1133 -26.95 -57.75 16.74
N THR A 1134 -27.94 -57.70 17.63
CA THR A 1134 -29.33 -58.04 17.34
C THR A 1134 -30.03 -56.80 16.78
N ALA A 1135 -30.34 -56.81 15.48
CA ALA A 1135 -31.10 -55.75 14.82
C ALA A 1135 -32.57 -55.79 15.21
N SER A 1136 -33.10 -54.72 15.81
CA SER A 1136 -34.54 -54.48 15.95
C SER A 1136 -35.03 -53.66 14.75
N ALA A 1137 -35.77 -54.30 13.86
CA ALA A 1137 -36.37 -53.67 12.68
C ALA A 1137 -37.79 -53.20 13.00
N SER A 1138 -38.07 -51.91 12.83
CA SER A 1138 -39.42 -51.38 12.64
C SER A 1138 -39.56 -50.95 11.18
N ALA A 1139 -40.44 -51.63 10.46
CA ALA A 1139 -40.68 -51.45 9.04
C ALA A 1139 -41.70 -50.32 8.79
N LEU A 1140 -41.39 -49.41 7.87
CA LEU A 1140 -42.37 -48.63 7.12
C LEU A 1140 -41.95 -48.61 5.66
N SER A 1141 -42.83 -49.12 4.80
CA SER A 1141 -42.64 -49.37 3.38
C SER A 1141 -43.02 -48.14 2.54
N VAL A 1142 -42.20 -47.83 1.52
CA VAL A 1142 -42.63 -47.09 0.32
C VAL A 1142 -41.94 -47.68 -0.91
N SER A 1143 -42.74 -47.99 -1.94
CA SER A 1143 -42.39 -48.67 -3.19
C SER A 1143 -41.54 -47.84 -4.19
N PRO A 1144 -40.87 -48.50 -5.17
CA PRO A 1144 -39.92 -47.86 -6.07
C PRO A 1144 -40.57 -47.37 -7.38
N ILE A 1145 -40.04 -46.28 -7.95
CA ILE A 1145 -40.33 -45.84 -9.32
C ILE A 1145 -39.08 -46.00 -10.19
N ALA A 1146 -39.29 -46.58 -11.36
CA ALA A 1146 -38.33 -47.12 -12.28
C ALA A 1146 -37.41 -46.09 -12.97
N ALA A 1147 -36.22 -46.58 -13.34
CA ALA A 1147 -35.27 -45.94 -14.23
C ALA A 1147 -35.75 -45.97 -15.69
N SER A 1148 -35.48 -44.90 -16.44
CA SER A 1148 -35.42 -44.95 -17.90
C SER A 1148 -34.14 -44.29 -18.40
N THR A 1149 -33.34 -45.10 -19.08
CA THR A 1149 -32.19 -44.75 -19.90
C THR A 1149 -32.59 -43.86 -21.09
N SER A 1150 -31.73 -42.94 -21.52
CA SER A 1150 -31.82 -42.39 -22.87
C SER A 1150 -30.45 -42.25 -23.51
N THR A 1151 -30.35 -42.92 -24.65
CA THR A 1151 -29.26 -43.07 -25.60
C THR A 1151 -28.94 -41.77 -26.36
N ALA A 1152 -27.66 -41.63 -26.74
CA ALA A 1152 -27.21 -40.69 -27.77
C ALA A 1152 -27.69 -41.11 -29.16
N PRO A 1153 -27.69 -40.17 -30.14
CA PRO A 1153 -26.99 -40.50 -31.38
C PRO A 1153 -26.17 -39.36 -32.00
N LYS A 1154 -25.07 -39.77 -32.65
CA LYS A 1154 -24.27 -39.04 -33.64
C LYS A 1154 -25.02 -38.93 -34.97
N ALA A 1155 -24.80 -37.84 -35.72
CA ALA A 1155 -24.12 -37.81 -37.03
C ALA A 1155 -24.67 -36.79 -38.06
N ALA A 1156 -23.73 -35.98 -38.56
CA ALA A 1156 -23.43 -35.66 -39.97
C ALA A 1156 -24.33 -34.76 -40.86
N ALA A 1157 -23.70 -33.63 -41.24
CA ALA A 1157 -23.46 -33.11 -42.60
C ALA A 1157 -24.62 -32.54 -43.46
N LYS A 1158 -24.53 -31.25 -43.83
CA LYS A 1158 -24.00 -30.78 -45.15
C LYS A 1158 -24.20 -29.28 -45.36
N GLN A 1159 -23.27 -28.72 -46.13
CA GLN A 1159 -23.24 -27.37 -46.70
C GLN A 1159 -24.42 -27.08 -47.64
N ALA A 1160 -24.93 -25.85 -47.62
CA ALA A 1160 -25.42 -25.15 -48.81
C ALA A 1160 -25.37 -23.63 -48.61
N ALA A 1161 -24.72 -22.95 -49.55
CA ALA A 1161 -24.56 -21.52 -49.61
C ALA A 1161 -25.83 -20.83 -50.12
N VAL A 1162 -26.24 -19.71 -49.51
CA VAL A 1162 -27.17 -18.72 -50.10
C VAL A 1162 -26.71 -17.31 -49.75
N LYS A 1163 -26.48 -16.51 -50.81
CA LYS A 1163 -26.10 -15.08 -50.83
C LYS A 1163 -27.10 -14.19 -50.08
N PRO A 1164 -26.68 -13.09 -49.41
CA PRO A 1164 -27.59 -12.00 -49.08
C PRO A 1164 -27.58 -10.93 -50.18
N ALA A 1165 -28.79 -10.51 -50.55
CA ALA A 1165 -29.08 -9.50 -51.55
C ALA A 1165 -28.68 -8.09 -51.08
N LYS A 1166 -28.20 -7.29 -52.04
CA LYS A 1166 -27.95 -5.86 -51.93
C LYS A 1166 -29.27 -5.09 -51.79
N ALA A 1167 -29.44 -4.36 -50.70
CA ALA A 1167 -30.40 -3.26 -50.60
C ALA A 1167 -29.63 -1.93 -50.51
N LYS A 1168 -29.67 -1.15 -51.61
CA LYS A 1168 -29.23 0.24 -51.68
C LYS A 1168 -30.28 1.12 -51.00
N VAL A 1169 -29.90 1.85 -49.96
CA VAL A 1169 -30.64 3.04 -49.50
C VAL A 1169 -29.68 4.21 -49.47
N ALA A 1170 -29.97 5.21 -50.31
CA ALA A 1170 -29.18 6.43 -50.47
C ALA A 1170 -29.48 7.42 -49.33
N PRO A 1171 -28.47 8.11 -48.77
CA PRO A 1171 -28.72 9.25 -47.89
C PRO A 1171 -28.90 10.54 -48.72
N LYS A 1172 -30.03 11.23 -48.49
CA LYS A 1172 -30.24 12.62 -48.93
C LYS A 1172 -29.33 13.58 -48.12
N PRO A 1173 -28.88 14.70 -48.71
CA PRO A 1173 -27.95 15.63 -48.09
C PRO A 1173 -28.68 16.64 -47.18
N VAL A 1174 -28.09 16.93 -46.02
CA VAL A 1174 -28.51 18.00 -45.08
C VAL A 1174 -27.44 19.12 -45.12
N PRO A 1175 -27.83 20.40 -45.01
CA PRO A 1175 -27.11 21.50 -45.65
C PRO A 1175 -25.90 22.00 -44.86
N LYS A 1176 -24.90 22.48 -45.60
CA LYS A 1176 -23.69 23.14 -45.08
C LYS A 1176 -24.06 24.54 -44.54
N SER A 1177 -23.87 24.75 -43.23
CA SER A 1177 -23.79 26.10 -42.64
C SER A 1177 -22.39 26.71 -42.86
N PRO A 1178 -22.28 28.04 -42.97
CA PRO A 1178 -21.17 28.71 -43.62
C PRO A 1178 -19.98 28.96 -42.69
N VAL A 1179 -18.78 28.77 -43.26
CA VAL A 1179 -17.49 29.14 -42.67
C VAL A 1179 -17.39 30.66 -42.62
N VAL A 1180 -17.41 31.22 -41.41
CA VAL A 1180 -17.10 32.63 -41.14
C VAL A 1180 -15.59 32.83 -41.24
N LYS A 1181 -15.14 33.59 -42.24
CA LYS A 1181 -13.76 34.08 -42.37
C LYS A 1181 -13.54 35.24 -41.40
N PRO A 1182 -12.37 35.35 -40.73
CA PRO A 1182 -12.06 36.53 -39.93
C PRO A 1182 -11.82 37.73 -40.86
N LYS A 1183 -12.56 38.80 -40.58
CA LYS A 1183 -12.54 40.08 -41.31
C LYS A 1183 -11.42 40.93 -40.71
N VAL A 1184 -10.34 41.10 -41.48
CA VAL A 1184 -9.29 42.08 -41.23
C VAL A 1184 -9.85 43.47 -41.55
N THR A 1185 -9.94 44.35 -40.55
CA THR A 1185 -10.26 45.77 -40.73
C THR A 1185 -9.00 46.54 -41.10
N LYS A 1186 -9.00 47.08 -42.33
CA LYS A 1186 -8.11 48.17 -42.76
C LYS A 1186 -8.72 49.50 -42.33
N ASN A 1187 -7.93 50.38 -41.72
CA ASN A 1187 -8.10 51.83 -41.82
C ASN A 1187 -6.81 52.45 -42.40
N THR A 1188 -6.98 53.06 -43.57
CA THR A 1188 -6.18 54.12 -44.23
C THR A 1188 -5.96 55.33 -43.30
N ALA A 1189 -4.95 56.21 -43.38
CA ALA A 1189 -3.91 56.53 -44.35
C ALA A 1189 -2.85 57.46 -43.71
N GLN A 1190 -1.58 57.44 -44.16
CA GLN A 1190 -0.77 58.59 -44.65
C GLN A 1190 0.73 58.23 -44.83
N LYS A 1191 1.30 58.74 -45.93
CA LYS A 1191 2.66 58.61 -46.52
C LYS A 1191 3.75 59.48 -45.80
N PRO A 1192 5.02 59.61 -46.27
CA PRO A 1192 6.06 58.60 -46.55
C PRO A 1192 7.49 59.00 -46.04
N ALA A 1193 8.43 58.02 -46.03
CA ALA A 1193 9.89 58.03 -46.35
C ALA A 1193 10.82 59.24 -45.99
N PRO A 1194 12.12 59.00 -45.66
CA PRO A 1194 13.09 58.64 -46.70
C PRO A 1194 14.10 57.54 -46.36
N LYS A 1195 14.66 57.02 -47.46
CA LYS A 1195 15.73 56.03 -47.62
C LYS A 1195 17.05 56.47 -47.01
N LEU A 1196 17.87 55.51 -46.56
CA LEU A 1196 19.33 55.55 -46.69
C LEU A 1196 19.89 54.14 -46.90
N GLN A 1197 20.91 54.10 -47.78
CA GLN A 1197 21.54 52.97 -48.45
C GLN A 1197 22.58 52.23 -47.58
N PRO A 1198 23.09 51.05 -48.03
CA PRO A 1198 23.97 50.18 -47.27
C PRO A 1198 25.46 50.50 -47.47
N SER A 1199 26.28 50.32 -46.43
CA SER A 1199 27.74 50.36 -46.54
C SER A 1199 28.33 48.95 -46.52
N LYS A 1200 29.02 48.58 -47.60
CA LYS A 1200 30.04 47.52 -47.64
C LYS A 1200 31.41 48.14 -47.29
N LYS A 1201 32.14 47.43 -46.44
CA LYS A 1201 33.61 47.26 -46.31
C LYS A 1201 34.55 48.40 -46.76
N ARG A 1202 35.39 48.81 -45.81
CA ARG A 1202 36.84 48.58 -45.90
C ARG A 1202 37.27 47.80 -44.66
#